data_AF-A0A803PPE7-F1
#
_entry.id   AF-A0A803PPE7-F1
#
_cell.length_a   1.000
_cell.length_b   1.000
_cell.length_c   1.000
_cell.angle_alpha   90.00
_cell.angle_beta   90.00
_cell.angle_gamma   90.00
#
_symmetry.space_group_name_H-M   'P 1'
#
loop_
_entity.id
_entity.type
_entity.pdbx_description
1 polymer ?
#
loop_
_entity_poly.entity_id
_entity_poly.type
_entity_poly.pdbx_seq_one_letter_code
_entity_poly.pdbx_strand_id
1 'polypeptide(L)'
;MIYNGVGNSDRSYEDEDGGGELAIVGGVGAKGGDVGWFDGAIGCEGVVEDESVSVKILGAAEHDDRTTSSHNQVVDHNKLSNKTTVVMNRNKYAYATMMYMGTPRDYEFYVATRVMLRSLAKLHVDADLIVIASLDVPLRWVRAMEEEDGAKVMRVENLNNPYKKQSNFDWRFMLTMNKIYVWSLVEYERVVMLDSDNIFLQNTDELFQCGQFCAVFINPCIFHTGLFVLQPSMQVFKDMVRGLENERENPDGADQGFIGSYFPDLLDRPMFHPPSNPTTLLNGTFRLPLGYQMDASYYSLVLVVLACFATWYFLARTTSSNSRVRRRDGSCVVAGRYVRGANSSDKGVTGQHVEAMVPWAYAVPFFLIPCTIHPLIGWTLYLLASFALSSVSINAFLLPTLPILTPWLAIFGALFVMAFPWYPDGIVRAISVFGYAFLLNMVFIILITLWTTTQASVVSKSHRHKWIGPVGHRLITVDVKGGSAQFKEKVVVPVRKPYITFQGAGRENTVIEWHDRACDPGPNGQQLRTYRTASVTVFANYFSARNISFKNTAPAPLPGMQGWQAAAFRISGDKAYFSGCGFYGAQDTLLDDAGRHYFKQCYIQGSIDFIFGNARSMYKECELHSIATRFGSIAAHYRNSPYENTGFAFVKCRVTGTGPLYIGRAMGRYARIVYSFTYFDDVVAHGGWEDWDNINRDNNNSKNVLLGVYKCSGPGVTALHGTSWARELDFDTAHRFLVKSFKPPTTAAANKALPAGL
;
A
#
# COMPACT_ATOMS: atom_id res chain seq x y z
N MET A 1 -2.55 -6.15 38.55
CA MET A 1 -2.34 -6.24 40.01
C MET A 1 -2.05 -4.85 40.53
N ILE A 2 -2.47 -4.58 41.78
CA ILE A 2 -2.21 -3.37 42.57
C ILE A 2 -2.93 -2.10 42.07
N TYR A 3 -3.48 -1.38 43.05
CA TYR A 3 -4.27 -0.15 42.99
C TYR A 3 -3.53 0.90 43.85
N ASN A 4 -4.06 2.12 43.95
CA ASN A 4 -3.57 3.25 44.77
C ASN A 4 -2.31 3.97 44.23
N GLY A 5 -2.13 5.27 44.48
CA GLY A 5 -3.00 6.13 45.29
C GLY A 5 -2.73 7.64 45.20
N VAL A 6 -3.43 8.37 46.07
CA VAL A 6 -3.52 9.84 46.12
C VAL A 6 -2.17 10.51 46.39
N GLY A 7 -1.91 11.65 45.71
CA GLY A 7 -0.83 12.58 46.03
C GLY A 7 -1.24 14.02 45.70
N ASN A 8 -1.58 14.80 46.73
CA ASN A 8 -2.03 16.19 46.58
C ASN A 8 -0.84 17.18 46.68
N SER A 9 -0.85 18.27 45.93
CA SER A 9 -0.12 19.52 46.28
C SER A 9 -0.51 20.69 45.37
N ASP A 10 -0.68 21.85 45.99
CA ASP A 10 -1.25 23.06 45.40
C ASP A 10 -0.27 23.83 44.49
N ARG A 11 -0.82 24.57 43.51
CA ARG A 11 -0.65 26.04 43.39
C ARG A 11 -1.47 26.65 42.25
N SER A 12 -2.45 27.47 42.65
CA SER A 12 -2.64 28.89 42.29
C SER A 12 -1.80 29.50 41.15
N TYR A 13 -2.27 30.49 40.37
CA TYR A 13 -3.20 31.57 40.74
C TYR A 13 -3.95 32.15 39.51
N GLU A 14 -4.99 32.93 39.80
CA GLU A 14 -5.57 34.07 39.03
C GLU A 14 -6.20 33.84 37.64
N ASP A 15 -7.53 34.01 37.63
CA ASP A 15 -8.31 34.56 36.52
C ASP A 15 -7.96 36.04 36.27
N GLU A 16 -8.31 36.57 35.09
CA GLU A 16 -8.91 37.91 35.03
C GLU A 16 -9.84 38.06 33.81
N ASP A 17 -10.99 38.69 34.02
CA ASP A 17 -12.04 38.92 33.01
C ASP A 17 -11.74 40.12 32.10
N GLY A 18 -12.35 40.16 30.90
CA GLY A 18 -12.09 41.23 29.94
C GLY A 18 -13.08 41.30 28.77
N GLY A 19 -14.38 41.50 29.06
CA GLY A 19 -15.41 41.62 28.03
C GLY A 19 -15.37 42.92 27.22
N GLY A 20 -15.83 42.87 25.97
CA GLY A 20 -15.98 44.03 25.08
C GLY A 20 -16.99 43.77 23.98
N GLU A 21 -18.14 44.46 24.04
CA GLU A 21 -19.26 44.34 23.10
C GLU A 21 -19.40 45.61 22.22
N LEU A 22 -20.39 45.62 21.32
CA LEU A 22 -20.78 46.70 20.39
C LEU A 22 -19.81 46.94 19.19
N ALA A 23 -20.28 47.36 18.00
CA ALA A 23 -21.66 47.60 17.55
C ALA A 23 -21.86 47.24 16.06
N ILE A 24 -23.12 47.04 15.67
CA ILE A 24 -23.54 46.80 14.27
C ILE A 24 -23.92 48.12 13.61
N VAL A 25 -23.46 48.35 12.37
CA VAL A 25 -24.09 49.27 11.41
C VAL A 25 -24.19 48.56 10.06
N GLY A 26 -25.39 48.49 9.50
CA GLY A 26 -25.66 47.73 8.26
C GLY A 26 -25.65 48.58 6.99
N GLY A 27 -25.37 47.94 5.86
CA GLY A 27 -25.55 48.47 4.51
C GLY A 27 -26.18 47.41 3.60
N VAL A 28 -27.15 47.78 2.77
CA VAL A 28 -28.00 46.83 2.01
C VAL A 28 -27.52 46.69 0.56
N GLY A 29 -27.36 45.45 0.08
CA GLY A 29 -26.97 45.13 -1.32
C GLY A 29 -27.51 43.78 -1.78
N ALA A 30 -28.15 43.73 -2.94
CA ALA A 30 -29.05 42.64 -3.36
C ALA A 30 -28.39 41.31 -3.80
N LYS A 31 -29.01 40.21 -3.35
CA LYS A 31 -29.28 38.89 -4.01
C LYS A 31 -28.25 38.25 -4.97
N GLY A 32 -27.88 37.01 -4.64
CA GLY A 32 -27.25 36.00 -5.52
C GLY A 32 -26.17 35.19 -4.78
N GLY A 33 -25.92 33.90 -5.06
CA GLY A 33 -26.59 33.03 -6.03
C GLY A 33 -25.73 31.83 -6.51
N ASP A 34 -25.19 31.03 -5.59
CA ASP A 34 -24.54 29.71 -5.81
C ASP A 34 -23.26 29.59 -6.69
N VAL A 35 -22.58 28.44 -6.50
CA VAL A 35 -21.52 27.77 -7.30
C VAL A 35 -20.15 28.46 -7.56
N GLY A 36 -19.09 27.83 -7.01
CA GLY A 36 -17.98 27.27 -7.81
C GLY A 36 -16.85 28.16 -8.36
N TRP A 37 -15.69 28.11 -7.69
CA TRP A 37 -14.37 28.47 -8.24
C TRP A 37 -13.30 27.56 -7.61
N PHE A 38 -12.24 27.07 -8.28
CA PHE A 38 -11.79 27.23 -9.68
C PHE A 38 -11.23 25.88 -10.17
N ASP A 39 -11.41 25.56 -11.44
CA ASP A 39 -10.66 24.51 -12.17
C ASP A 39 -10.18 25.09 -13.52
N GLY A 40 -9.18 24.48 -14.13
CA GLY A 40 -8.79 24.73 -15.52
C GLY A 40 -7.94 25.98 -15.79
N ALA A 41 -6.65 25.75 -16.06
CA ALA A 41 -5.82 26.66 -16.86
C ALA A 41 -4.96 25.84 -17.83
N ILE A 42 -5.59 25.35 -18.90
CA ILE A 42 -4.91 24.74 -20.06
C ILE A 42 -4.83 25.82 -21.14
N GLY A 43 -3.62 26.28 -21.45
CA GLY A 43 -3.38 27.09 -22.63
C GLY A 43 -3.33 26.19 -23.88
N CYS A 44 -4.29 26.37 -24.79
CA CYS A 44 -4.16 25.94 -26.17
C CYS A 44 -3.79 27.17 -27.00
N GLU A 45 -2.67 27.13 -27.70
CA GLU A 45 -2.40 28.08 -28.79
C GLU A 45 -3.24 27.66 -29.99
N GLY A 46 -4.00 28.62 -30.53
CA GLY A 46 -4.79 28.43 -31.74
C GLY A 46 -4.04 28.89 -32.99
N VAL A 47 -4.26 28.19 -34.09
CA VAL A 47 -4.14 28.75 -35.44
C VAL A 47 -5.55 28.73 -36.03
N VAL A 48 -5.93 29.83 -36.68
CA VAL A 48 -7.29 30.09 -37.19
C VAL A 48 -7.37 29.70 -38.66
N GLU A 49 -8.48 29.07 -39.05
CA GLU A 49 -9.19 29.40 -40.30
C GLU A 49 -10.66 28.93 -40.21
N ASP A 50 -11.51 29.52 -41.06
CA ASP A 50 -12.97 29.52 -40.94
C ASP A 50 -13.66 28.25 -41.48
N GLU A 51 -14.84 27.92 -40.94
CA GLU A 51 -16.10 28.18 -41.66
C GLU A 51 -17.35 28.00 -40.79
N SER A 52 -18.42 28.72 -41.14
CA SER A 52 -19.66 28.83 -40.37
C SER A 52 -20.84 28.06 -41.00
N VAL A 53 -21.61 27.33 -40.20
CA VAL A 53 -23.05 27.04 -40.46
C VAL A 53 -23.81 27.08 -39.12
N SER A 54 -25.11 27.40 -39.16
CA SER A 54 -25.94 27.72 -37.99
C SER A 54 -27.35 27.09 -38.08
N VAL A 55 -28.19 27.31 -37.04
CA VAL A 55 -29.64 27.00 -36.98
C VAL A 55 -29.94 25.48 -36.75
N LYS A 56 -30.92 25.02 -35.95
CA LYS A 56 -32.10 25.64 -35.29
C LYS A 56 -32.37 25.05 -33.89
N ILE A 57 -33.10 25.79 -33.04
CA ILE A 57 -33.84 25.25 -31.89
C ILE A 57 -35.34 25.21 -32.24
N LEU A 58 -36.02 24.12 -31.90
CA LEU A 58 -37.48 24.03 -31.71
C LEU A 58 -37.75 23.05 -30.55
N GLY A 59 -38.93 23.14 -29.92
CA GLY A 59 -39.35 22.27 -28.83
C GLY A 59 -40.80 22.51 -28.44
N ALA A 60 -41.09 22.35 -27.13
CA ALA A 60 -42.35 22.63 -26.42
C ALA A 60 -43.45 21.55 -26.41
N ALA A 61 -44.22 21.64 -25.32
CA ALA A 61 -45.60 21.20 -25.07
C ALA A 61 -45.89 19.78 -24.54
N GLU A 62 -46.79 19.77 -23.55
CA GLU A 62 -47.45 18.61 -22.92
C GLU A 62 -48.74 18.24 -23.67
N HIS A 63 -49.33 17.07 -23.38
CA HIS A 63 -50.72 17.05 -22.90
C HIS A 63 -51.05 15.77 -22.09
N ASP A 64 -52.29 15.64 -21.65
CA ASP A 64 -52.76 14.77 -20.54
C ASP A 64 -54.09 14.05 -20.92
N ASP A 65 -54.65 13.32 -19.95
CA ASP A 65 -56.07 13.00 -19.72
C ASP A 65 -56.66 11.63 -20.19
N ARG A 66 -56.80 10.74 -19.18
CA ARG A 66 -58.00 9.96 -18.73
C ARG A 66 -58.86 9.09 -19.67
N THR A 67 -59.26 7.93 -19.11
CA THR A 67 -60.66 7.46 -18.91
C THR A 67 -60.66 6.32 -17.85
N THR A 68 -61.29 6.42 -16.66
CA THR A 68 -62.68 6.00 -16.27
C THR A 68 -63.01 4.50 -16.49
N SER A 69 -63.73 3.75 -15.63
CA SER A 69 -64.77 4.12 -14.64
C SER A 69 -65.05 3.07 -13.51
N SER A 70 -65.59 3.52 -12.35
CA SER A 70 -66.62 2.92 -11.43
C SER A 70 -67.00 1.41 -11.42
N HIS A 71 -67.44 0.75 -10.33
CA HIS A 71 -67.84 1.19 -8.97
C HIS A 71 -67.87 0.03 -7.91
N ASN A 72 -68.29 0.33 -6.68
CA ASN A 72 -68.23 -0.54 -5.48
C ASN A 72 -69.40 -1.53 -5.30
N GLN A 73 -69.18 -2.63 -4.58
CA GLN A 73 -70.07 -3.07 -3.46
C GLN A 73 -69.34 -3.97 -2.44
N VAL A 74 -70.02 -4.38 -1.36
CA VAL A 74 -69.42 -4.67 -0.03
C VAL A 74 -69.92 -5.99 0.59
N VAL A 75 -68.98 -6.82 1.08
CA VAL A 75 -69.06 -7.91 2.09
C VAL A 75 -70.17 -8.97 1.99
N ASP A 76 -69.75 -10.26 2.01
CA ASP A 76 -70.38 -11.27 2.88
C ASP A 76 -69.35 -12.34 3.34
N HIS A 77 -69.70 -13.14 4.35
CA HIS A 77 -68.80 -14.04 5.09
C HIS A 77 -68.97 -15.54 4.75
N ASN A 78 -67.87 -16.29 4.94
CA ASN A 78 -67.84 -17.74 5.22
C ASN A 78 -68.46 -18.73 4.20
N LYS A 79 -67.65 -19.18 3.21
CA LYS A 79 -67.19 -20.59 3.19
C LYS A 79 -66.07 -20.92 2.18
N LEU A 80 -64.94 -21.33 2.76
CA LEU A 80 -64.02 -22.40 2.33
C LEU A 80 -64.00 -22.83 0.84
N SER A 81 -62.89 -22.53 0.16
CA SER A 81 -62.30 -23.42 -0.85
C SER A 81 -60.77 -23.33 -0.76
N ASN A 82 -60.08 -24.47 -0.89
CA ASN A 82 -58.67 -24.59 -0.56
C ASN A 82 -57.77 -23.88 -1.59
N LYS A 83 -57.07 -22.83 -1.18
CA LYS A 83 -55.78 -22.46 -1.78
C LYS A 83 -54.67 -22.89 -0.82
N THR A 84 -53.83 -23.81 -1.29
CA THR A 84 -52.71 -24.36 -0.53
C THR A 84 -51.74 -23.25 -0.14
N THR A 85 -51.70 -22.90 1.14
CA THR A 85 -50.68 -21.99 1.68
C THR A 85 -49.32 -22.66 1.53
N VAL A 86 -48.50 -22.17 0.60
CA VAL A 86 -47.07 -22.54 0.57
C VAL A 86 -46.45 -21.89 1.80
N VAL A 87 -46.33 -22.69 2.87
CA VAL A 87 -45.60 -22.30 4.08
C VAL A 87 -44.12 -22.27 3.70
N MET A 88 -43.66 -21.11 3.23
CA MET A 88 -42.25 -20.82 3.06
C MET A 88 -41.56 -21.08 4.40
N ASN A 89 -40.74 -22.14 4.45
CA ASN A 89 -40.03 -22.52 5.66
C ASN A 89 -39.09 -21.37 6.02
N ARG A 90 -39.37 -20.66 7.12
CA ARG A 90 -38.55 -19.54 7.56
C ARG A 90 -37.36 -20.08 8.34
N ASN A 91 -36.16 -19.62 7.99
CA ASN A 91 -34.97 -19.95 8.74
C ASN A 91 -35.13 -19.39 10.16
N LYS A 92 -34.87 -20.22 11.17
CA LYS A 92 -34.98 -19.85 12.60
C LYS A 92 -33.85 -18.93 13.06
N TYR A 93 -32.80 -18.85 12.25
CA TYR A 93 -31.51 -18.27 12.60
C TYR A 93 -31.14 -17.20 11.59
N ALA A 94 -30.34 -16.22 12.03
CA ALA A 94 -29.83 -15.17 11.15
C ALA A 94 -28.38 -14.80 11.45
N TYR A 95 -27.62 -14.54 10.39
CA TYR A 95 -26.39 -13.75 10.46
C TYR A 95 -26.75 -12.28 10.23
N ALA A 96 -26.46 -11.41 11.20
CA ALA A 96 -26.78 -9.99 11.14
C ALA A 96 -25.52 -9.12 11.11
N THR A 97 -25.61 -7.98 10.42
CA THR A 97 -24.55 -6.95 10.39
C THR A 97 -25.16 -5.55 10.32
N MET A 98 -24.39 -4.55 10.74
CA MET A 98 -24.76 -3.14 10.63
C MET A 98 -24.20 -2.51 9.35
N MET A 99 -24.98 -1.61 8.73
CA MET A 99 -24.51 -0.67 7.71
C MET A 99 -25.01 0.74 8.05
N TYR A 100 -24.12 1.72 8.06
CA TYR A 100 -24.46 3.13 8.30
C TYR A 100 -23.62 4.05 7.41
N MET A 101 -24.00 5.31 7.30
CA MET A 101 -23.22 6.36 6.63
C MET A 101 -22.89 7.51 7.56
N GLY A 102 -21.78 8.20 7.30
CA GLY A 102 -21.26 9.30 8.11
C GLY A 102 -19.73 9.32 8.25
N THR A 103 -19.00 8.44 7.55
CA THR A 103 -17.54 8.36 7.62
C THR A 103 -16.89 8.62 6.25
N PRO A 104 -15.61 9.06 6.21
CA PRO A 104 -14.87 9.18 4.94
C PRO A 104 -14.65 7.84 4.19
N ARG A 105 -15.11 6.71 4.72
CA ARG A 105 -14.85 5.35 4.20
C ARG A 105 -16.12 4.50 4.05
N ASP A 106 -17.30 5.11 4.00
CA ASP A 106 -18.60 4.40 3.89
C ASP A 106 -18.67 3.44 2.69
N TYR A 107 -17.98 3.75 1.58
CA TYR A 107 -17.87 2.86 0.43
C TYR A 107 -16.97 1.62 0.69
N GLU A 108 -15.95 1.73 1.53
CA GLU A 108 -15.12 0.59 1.96
C GLU A 108 -15.95 -0.36 2.82
N PHE A 109 -16.73 0.17 3.79
CA PHE A 109 -17.67 -0.61 4.60
C PHE A 109 -18.75 -1.29 3.75
N TYR A 110 -19.36 -0.57 2.80
CA TYR A 110 -20.32 -1.15 1.85
C TYR A 110 -19.71 -2.35 1.08
N VAL A 111 -18.50 -2.20 0.53
CA VAL A 111 -17.82 -3.30 -0.18
C VAL A 111 -17.48 -4.46 0.76
N ALA A 112 -17.04 -4.20 2.00
CA ALA A 112 -16.75 -5.22 3.00
C ALA A 112 -18.00 -6.04 3.36
N THR A 113 -19.12 -5.37 3.69
CA THR A 113 -20.42 -6.00 3.94
C THR A 113 -20.83 -6.93 2.80
N ARG A 114 -20.73 -6.48 1.54
CA ARG A 114 -21.06 -7.31 0.36
C ARG A 114 -20.12 -8.52 0.21
N VAL A 115 -18.83 -8.39 0.55
CA VAL A 115 -17.88 -9.52 0.54
C VAL A 115 -18.22 -10.54 1.63
N MET A 116 -18.55 -10.09 2.84
CA MET A 116 -18.96 -10.95 3.94
C MET A 116 -20.24 -11.73 3.61
N LEU A 117 -21.31 -11.04 3.15
CA LEU A 117 -22.56 -11.66 2.72
C LEU A 117 -22.31 -12.75 1.66
N ARG A 118 -21.50 -12.44 0.64
CA ARG A 118 -21.10 -13.38 -0.42
C ARG A 118 -20.21 -14.53 0.06
N SER A 119 -19.54 -14.40 1.21
CA SER A 119 -18.79 -15.51 1.83
C SER A 119 -19.74 -16.50 2.51
N LEU A 120 -20.69 -16.00 3.31
CA LEU A 120 -21.72 -16.82 3.96
C LEU A 120 -22.64 -17.52 2.93
N ALA A 121 -23.10 -16.79 1.89
CA ALA A 121 -23.93 -17.35 0.83
C ALA A 121 -23.24 -18.50 0.07
N LYS A 122 -21.91 -18.42 -0.16
CA LYS A 122 -21.13 -19.51 -0.78
C LYS A 122 -21.01 -20.75 0.10
N LEU A 123 -21.12 -20.60 1.42
CA LEU A 123 -21.04 -21.67 2.40
C LEU A 123 -22.38 -22.36 2.65
N HIS A 124 -23.46 -21.91 1.99
CA HIS A 124 -24.80 -22.49 2.06
C HIS A 124 -25.31 -22.64 3.51
N VAL A 125 -25.14 -21.59 4.31
CA VAL A 125 -25.56 -21.51 5.72
C VAL A 125 -27.08 -21.66 5.89
N ASP A 126 -27.52 -22.37 6.94
CA ASP A 126 -28.95 -22.59 7.25
C ASP A 126 -29.56 -21.42 8.06
N ALA A 127 -29.30 -20.19 7.58
CA ALA A 127 -29.63 -18.95 8.27
C ALA A 127 -29.98 -17.83 7.26
N ASP A 128 -30.84 -16.91 7.66
CA ASP A 128 -31.10 -15.69 6.90
C ASP A 128 -29.92 -14.71 7.00
N LEU A 129 -29.63 -13.99 5.91
CA LEU A 129 -28.62 -12.91 5.91
C LEU A 129 -29.31 -11.56 6.11
N ILE A 130 -29.00 -10.86 7.20
CA ILE A 130 -29.67 -9.60 7.60
C ILE A 130 -28.67 -8.44 7.60
N VAL A 131 -29.03 -7.35 6.93
CA VAL A 131 -28.32 -6.07 7.05
C VAL A 131 -29.23 -5.06 7.72
N ILE A 132 -28.87 -4.62 8.92
CA ILE A 132 -29.54 -3.50 9.58
C ILE A 132 -28.90 -2.22 9.04
N ALA A 133 -29.62 -1.46 8.22
CA ALA A 133 -29.12 -0.30 7.50
C ALA A 133 -29.71 1.01 8.04
N SER A 134 -28.89 2.04 8.29
CA SER A 134 -29.43 3.36 8.64
C SER A 134 -30.24 3.96 7.47
N LEU A 135 -31.18 4.87 7.76
CA LEU A 135 -31.98 5.53 6.71
C LEU A 135 -31.11 6.26 5.67
N ASP A 136 -29.92 6.72 6.04
CA ASP A 136 -28.96 7.42 5.18
C ASP A 136 -28.33 6.50 4.12
N VAL A 137 -28.33 5.18 4.35
CA VAL A 137 -27.76 4.21 3.41
C VAL A 137 -28.52 4.30 2.07
N PRO A 138 -27.83 4.50 0.92
CA PRO A 138 -28.50 4.88 -0.32
C PRO A 138 -29.36 3.73 -0.83
N LEU A 139 -30.57 4.01 -1.32
CA LEU A 139 -31.50 2.98 -1.81
C LEU A 139 -30.90 2.08 -2.90
N ARG A 140 -29.92 2.57 -3.69
CA ARG A 140 -29.15 1.77 -4.65
C ARG A 140 -28.26 0.70 -4.01
N TRP A 141 -27.76 0.93 -2.80
CA TRP A 141 -26.93 -0.01 -2.04
C TRP A 141 -27.80 -1.01 -1.28
N VAL A 142 -28.94 -0.55 -0.75
CA VAL A 142 -30.01 -1.40 -0.20
C VAL A 142 -30.43 -2.45 -1.24
N ARG A 143 -30.92 -2.01 -2.41
CA ARG A 143 -31.29 -2.91 -3.51
C ARG A 143 -30.17 -3.84 -3.94
N ALA A 144 -28.92 -3.38 -4.01
CA ALA A 144 -27.81 -4.24 -4.38
C ALA A 144 -27.54 -5.37 -3.36
N MET A 145 -27.77 -5.14 -2.07
CA MET A 145 -27.67 -6.18 -1.04
C MET A 145 -28.89 -7.12 -1.05
N GLU A 146 -30.08 -6.63 -1.41
CA GLU A 146 -31.30 -7.43 -1.53
C GLU A 146 -31.33 -8.29 -2.81
N GLU A 147 -31.16 -7.63 -3.97
CA GLU A 147 -31.34 -8.21 -5.31
C GLU A 147 -30.11 -8.98 -5.81
N GLU A 148 -28.87 -8.56 -5.48
CA GLU A 148 -27.65 -9.21 -5.97
C GLU A 148 -26.97 -10.12 -4.93
N ASP A 149 -27.17 -9.89 -3.63
CA ASP A 149 -26.50 -10.63 -2.54
C ASP A 149 -27.46 -11.49 -1.69
N GLY A 150 -28.78 -11.34 -1.89
CA GLY A 150 -29.81 -12.16 -1.23
C GLY A 150 -30.05 -11.85 0.25
N ALA A 151 -29.60 -10.69 0.74
CA ALA A 151 -29.82 -10.27 2.12
C ALA A 151 -31.19 -9.60 2.31
N LYS A 152 -31.74 -9.62 3.53
CA LYS A 152 -32.92 -8.83 3.90
C LYS A 152 -32.43 -7.56 4.59
N VAL A 153 -32.80 -6.38 4.07
CA VAL A 153 -32.29 -5.10 4.60
C VAL A 153 -33.32 -4.45 5.53
N MET A 154 -33.10 -4.53 6.84
CA MET A 154 -33.89 -3.83 7.84
C MET A 154 -33.45 -2.37 7.90
N ARG A 155 -34.26 -1.44 7.38
CA ARG A 155 -33.96 0.00 7.47
C ARG A 155 -34.39 0.59 8.82
N VAL A 156 -33.47 1.27 9.50
CA VAL A 156 -33.65 1.83 10.85
C VAL A 156 -33.19 3.29 10.93
N GLU A 157 -33.70 4.04 11.90
CA GLU A 157 -33.19 5.36 12.26
C GLU A 157 -31.85 5.27 13.01
N ASN A 158 -31.08 6.35 13.06
CA ASN A 158 -29.85 6.39 13.86
C ASN A 158 -30.17 6.67 15.33
N LEU A 159 -29.72 5.80 16.22
CA LEU A 159 -29.75 6.07 17.66
C LEU A 159 -28.77 7.19 18.00
N ASN A 160 -29.24 8.19 18.74
CA ASN A 160 -28.36 9.26 19.20
C ASN A 160 -27.43 8.73 20.31
N ASN A 161 -26.15 8.54 20.00
CA ASN A 161 -25.12 8.31 21.01
C ASN A 161 -25.05 9.53 21.97
N PRO A 162 -25.35 9.40 23.27
CA PRO A 162 -25.31 10.54 24.21
C PRO A 162 -23.86 10.90 24.62
N TYR A 163 -22.98 9.89 24.66
CA TYR A 163 -21.62 9.97 25.16
C TYR A 163 -20.66 10.79 24.29
N LYS A 164 -21.15 11.39 23.18
CA LYS A 164 -20.43 12.29 22.26
C LYS A 164 -19.69 13.46 22.94
N LYS A 165 -20.02 13.79 24.19
CA LYS A 165 -19.40 14.85 25.00
C LYS A 165 -18.38 14.35 26.04
N GLN A 166 -18.19 13.04 26.20
CA GLN A 166 -17.19 12.50 27.13
C GLN A 166 -15.77 12.87 26.67
N SER A 167 -14.86 13.08 27.63
CA SER A 167 -13.48 13.54 27.37
C SER A 167 -12.59 12.54 26.63
N ASN A 168 -12.98 11.26 26.62
CA ASN A 168 -12.34 10.15 25.93
C ASN A 168 -13.06 9.69 24.65
N PHE A 169 -14.13 10.37 24.24
CA PHE A 169 -14.94 9.97 23.09
C PHE A 169 -14.20 10.10 21.75
N ASP A 170 -14.19 9.04 20.95
CA ASP A 170 -13.69 9.06 19.56
C ASP A 170 -14.86 9.27 18.58
N TRP A 171 -14.75 10.31 17.75
CA TRP A 171 -15.75 10.67 16.73
C TRP A 171 -16.11 9.52 15.77
N ARG A 172 -15.23 8.52 15.60
CA ARG A 172 -15.49 7.33 14.80
C ARG A 172 -16.64 6.46 15.36
N PHE A 173 -16.95 6.58 16.66
CA PHE A 173 -18.01 5.83 17.34
C PHE A 173 -19.35 6.60 17.42
N MET A 174 -19.51 7.67 16.64
CA MET A 174 -20.74 8.49 16.62
C MET A 174 -22.02 7.71 16.28
N LEU A 175 -21.91 6.58 15.56
CA LEU A 175 -23.03 5.82 14.98
C LEU A 175 -23.06 4.34 15.38
N THR A 176 -22.11 3.85 16.18
CA THR A 176 -22.02 2.41 16.47
C THR A 176 -23.12 1.89 17.40
N MET A 177 -23.80 2.78 18.14
CA MET A 177 -24.96 2.46 18.97
C MET A 177 -26.06 1.70 18.22
N ASN A 178 -26.17 1.89 16.90
CA ASN A 178 -27.14 1.17 16.07
C ASN A 178 -26.98 -0.37 16.16
N LYS A 179 -25.82 -0.92 16.59
CA LYS A 179 -25.66 -2.36 16.85
C LYS A 179 -26.74 -2.94 17.78
N ILE A 180 -27.30 -2.16 18.72
CA ILE A 180 -28.32 -2.69 19.65
C ILE A 180 -29.64 -3.07 18.97
N TYR A 181 -29.91 -2.60 17.74
CA TYR A 181 -31.08 -3.03 16.96
C TYR A 181 -31.12 -4.54 16.70
N VAL A 182 -30.00 -5.27 16.80
CA VAL A 182 -30.00 -6.74 16.62
C VAL A 182 -30.88 -7.47 17.65
N TRP A 183 -31.10 -6.91 18.85
CA TRP A 183 -32.04 -7.45 19.84
C TRP A 183 -33.51 -7.25 19.46
N SER A 184 -33.82 -6.40 18.47
CA SER A 184 -35.21 -6.16 18.02
C SER A 184 -35.71 -7.21 17.02
N LEU A 185 -34.81 -8.05 16.47
CA LEU A 185 -35.07 -9.11 15.48
C LEU A 185 -35.78 -10.35 16.08
N VAL A 186 -36.90 -10.13 16.77
CA VAL A 186 -37.63 -11.15 17.54
C VAL A 186 -38.32 -12.24 16.71
N GLU A 187 -38.23 -12.17 15.39
CA GLU A 187 -38.63 -13.24 14.48
C GLU A 187 -37.62 -14.40 14.39
N TYR A 188 -36.39 -14.24 14.91
CA TYR A 188 -35.36 -15.30 14.96
C TYR A 188 -35.15 -15.84 16.38
N GLU A 189 -34.88 -17.14 16.48
CA GLU A 189 -34.60 -17.86 17.73
C GLU A 189 -33.17 -17.60 18.21
N ARG A 190 -32.24 -17.37 17.27
CA ARG A 190 -30.84 -16.96 17.49
C ARG A 190 -30.34 -16.06 16.37
N VAL A 191 -29.51 -15.08 16.73
CA VAL A 191 -28.83 -14.20 15.78
C VAL A 191 -27.33 -14.15 16.10
N VAL A 192 -26.49 -14.32 15.08
CA VAL A 192 -25.04 -14.08 15.15
C VAL A 192 -24.78 -12.69 14.58
N MET A 193 -24.39 -11.75 15.44
CA MET A 193 -24.00 -10.39 15.05
C MET A 193 -22.53 -10.35 14.63
N LEU A 194 -22.26 -9.71 13.49
CA LEU A 194 -20.96 -9.63 12.83
C LEU A 194 -20.64 -8.20 12.40
N ASP A 195 -19.39 -7.76 12.56
CA ASP A 195 -18.89 -6.58 11.85
C ASP A 195 -18.48 -6.93 10.41
N SER A 196 -18.59 -5.95 9.51
CA SER A 196 -18.49 -6.12 8.05
C SER A 196 -17.13 -6.61 7.52
N ASP A 197 -16.09 -6.63 8.36
CA ASP A 197 -14.73 -7.05 8.03
C ASP A 197 -14.47 -8.57 8.27
N ASN A 198 -15.46 -9.31 8.77
CA ASN A 198 -15.44 -10.77 8.80
C ASN A 198 -15.43 -11.38 7.38
N ILE A 199 -14.70 -12.48 7.17
CA ILE A 199 -14.80 -13.32 5.96
C ILE A 199 -14.77 -14.80 6.34
N PHE A 200 -15.78 -15.54 5.88
CA PHE A 200 -15.96 -16.94 6.27
C PHE A 200 -15.30 -17.89 5.26
N LEU A 201 -14.50 -18.83 5.77
CA LEU A 201 -13.81 -19.87 4.99
C LEU A 201 -14.41 -21.26 5.18
N GLN A 202 -15.25 -21.42 6.21
CA GLN A 202 -16.02 -22.61 6.56
C GLN A 202 -17.38 -22.17 7.10
N ASN A 203 -18.39 -23.04 7.00
CA ASN A 203 -19.67 -22.85 7.68
C ASN A 203 -19.42 -22.76 9.22
N THR A 204 -20.24 -21.97 9.93
CA THR A 204 -20.13 -21.75 11.38
C THR A 204 -21.50 -21.80 12.07
N ASP A 205 -22.45 -22.54 11.51
CA ASP A 205 -23.84 -22.63 12.00
C ASP A 205 -23.91 -23.26 13.41
N GLU A 206 -22.86 -23.91 13.90
CA GLU A 206 -22.73 -24.35 15.30
C GLU A 206 -22.82 -23.18 16.31
N LEU A 207 -22.53 -21.94 15.89
CA LEU A 207 -22.73 -20.75 16.72
C LEU A 207 -24.20 -20.56 17.12
N PHE A 208 -25.16 -21.02 16.30
CA PHE A 208 -26.58 -20.97 16.65
C PHE A 208 -26.96 -21.96 17.78
N GLN A 209 -26.13 -22.95 18.10
CA GLN A 209 -26.35 -23.80 19.28
C GLN A 209 -26.11 -23.07 20.61
N CYS A 210 -25.54 -21.86 20.57
CA CYS A 210 -25.18 -21.11 21.78
C CYS A 210 -26.42 -20.58 22.54
N GLY A 211 -26.21 -20.11 23.77
CA GLY A 211 -27.28 -19.68 24.69
C GLY A 211 -27.88 -18.30 24.38
N GLN A 212 -28.54 -17.69 25.37
CA GLN A 212 -29.20 -16.39 25.25
C GLN A 212 -28.22 -15.25 24.88
N PHE A 213 -26.96 -15.36 25.27
CA PHE A 213 -25.90 -14.44 24.84
C PHE A 213 -24.53 -15.11 24.91
N CYS A 214 -23.72 -14.95 23.85
CA CYS A 214 -22.40 -15.56 23.75
C CYS A 214 -21.37 -14.58 23.19
N ALA A 215 -20.33 -14.33 23.99
CA ALA A 215 -19.40 -13.23 23.78
C ALA A 215 -18.00 -13.68 23.33
N VAL A 216 -17.42 -13.01 22.32
CA VAL A 216 -15.96 -13.04 22.06
C VAL A 216 -15.26 -12.01 22.97
N PHE A 217 -13.99 -12.26 23.28
CA PHE A 217 -13.15 -11.37 24.08
C PHE A 217 -11.81 -11.09 23.39
N ILE A 218 -11.40 -9.81 23.28
CA ILE A 218 -10.04 -9.40 22.88
C ILE A 218 -9.18 -9.41 24.13
N ASN A 219 -8.29 -10.40 24.28
CA ASN A 219 -7.61 -10.71 25.55
C ASN A 219 -8.66 -11.13 26.63
N PRO A 220 -8.40 -12.08 27.55
CA PRO A 220 -9.38 -12.57 28.53
C PRO A 220 -10.11 -11.56 29.44
N CYS A 221 -10.02 -10.24 29.22
CA CYS A 221 -10.63 -9.18 30.01
C CYS A 221 -11.53 -8.17 29.24
N ILE A 222 -11.51 -8.11 27.90
CA ILE A 222 -12.25 -7.07 27.13
C ILE A 222 -13.26 -7.73 26.17
N PHE A 223 -14.56 -7.45 26.34
CA PHE A 223 -15.62 -7.93 25.44
C PHE A 223 -15.45 -7.36 24.02
N HIS A 224 -15.83 -8.12 22.99
CA HIS A 224 -15.71 -7.74 21.59
C HIS A 224 -17.07 -7.73 20.86
N THR A 225 -17.47 -6.59 20.30
CA THR A 225 -18.73 -6.45 19.54
C THR A 225 -18.64 -6.80 18.06
N GLY A 226 -17.47 -7.23 17.55
CA GLY A 226 -17.31 -7.63 16.15
C GLY A 226 -17.73 -9.08 15.84
N LEU A 227 -17.95 -9.91 16.87
CA LEU A 227 -18.66 -11.19 16.78
C LEU A 227 -19.30 -11.54 18.12
N PHE A 228 -20.63 -11.71 18.15
CA PHE A 228 -21.36 -12.25 19.31
C PHE A 228 -22.67 -12.92 18.89
N VAL A 229 -23.15 -13.88 19.67
CA VAL A 229 -24.46 -14.55 19.47
C VAL A 229 -25.45 -14.06 20.51
N LEU A 230 -26.72 -13.93 20.14
CA LEU A 230 -27.80 -13.56 21.06
C LEU A 230 -29.11 -14.30 20.76
N GLN A 231 -29.97 -14.40 21.76
CA GLN A 231 -31.41 -14.57 21.61
C GLN A 231 -32.07 -13.17 21.59
N PRO A 232 -32.73 -12.76 20.50
CA PRO A 232 -33.42 -11.47 20.42
C PRO A 232 -34.50 -11.31 21.49
N SER A 233 -34.70 -10.07 21.95
CA SER A 233 -35.74 -9.72 22.92
C SER A 233 -36.10 -8.24 22.84
N MET A 234 -37.34 -7.96 22.45
CA MET A 234 -37.92 -6.62 22.43
C MET A 234 -37.98 -5.96 23.81
N GLN A 235 -37.92 -6.74 24.90
CA GLN A 235 -37.82 -6.20 26.27
C GLN A 235 -36.40 -5.68 26.53
N VAL A 236 -35.37 -6.48 26.23
CA VAL A 236 -33.95 -6.10 26.39
C VAL A 236 -33.61 -4.93 25.47
N PHE A 237 -34.07 -4.94 24.22
CA PHE A 237 -33.91 -3.82 23.29
C PHE A 237 -34.45 -2.49 23.86
N LYS A 238 -35.69 -2.48 24.37
CA LYS A 238 -36.31 -1.27 24.94
C LYS A 238 -35.62 -0.80 26.21
N ASP A 239 -35.12 -1.72 27.02
CA ASP A 239 -34.38 -1.39 28.24
C ASP A 239 -32.97 -0.85 27.94
N MET A 240 -32.28 -1.37 26.93
CA MET A 240 -31.04 -0.79 26.41
C MET A 240 -31.23 0.61 25.83
N VAL A 241 -32.30 0.84 25.04
CA VAL A 241 -32.60 2.20 24.52
C VAL A 241 -32.83 3.17 25.69
N ARG A 242 -33.60 2.78 26.71
CA ARG A 242 -33.74 3.56 27.95
C ARG A 242 -32.40 3.74 28.69
N GLY A 243 -31.50 2.76 28.62
CA GLY A 243 -30.14 2.85 29.15
C GLY A 243 -29.29 3.93 28.48
N LEU A 244 -29.47 4.15 27.17
CA LEU A 244 -28.85 5.28 26.45
C LEU A 244 -29.50 6.61 26.85
N GLU A 245 -30.84 6.67 26.94
CA GLU A 245 -31.57 7.89 27.34
C GLU A 245 -31.18 8.40 28.74
N ASN A 246 -30.79 7.50 29.65
CA ASN A 246 -30.37 7.83 31.01
C ASN A 246 -28.84 7.91 31.19
N GLU A 247 -28.06 7.96 30.10
CA GLU A 247 -26.59 8.02 30.10
C GLU A 247 -25.92 6.97 31.02
N ARG A 248 -26.39 5.71 30.97
CA ARG A 248 -25.81 4.55 31.69
C ARG A 248 -24.29 4.52 31.53
N GLU A 249 -23.56 4.08 32.58
CA GLU A 249 -22.09 4.00 32.55
C GLU A 249 -21.59 3.29 31.28
N ASN A 250 -20.75 4.00 30.52
CA ASN A 250 -20.15 3.53 29.29
C ASN A 250 -18.68 3.98 29.25
N PRO A 251 -17.71 3.07 29.50
CA PRO A 251 -16.29 3.43 29.60
C PRO A 251 -15.61 3.86 28.29
N ASP A 252 -16.11 3.48 27.12
CA ASP A 252 -15.51 3.83 25.81
C ASP A 252 -16.39 4.79 24.96
N GLY A 253 -17.57 5.15 25.45
CA GLY A 253 -18.54 5.98 24.73
C GLY A 253 -19.12 5.31 23.48
N ALA A 254 -18.89 4.01 23.29
CA ALA A 254 -19.24 3.23 22.11
C ALA A 254 -20.16 2.04 22.46
N ASP A 255 -20.46 1.21 21.47
CA ASP A 255 -21.27 0.00 21.57
C ASP A 255 -20.65 -1.07 22.48
N GLN A 256 -19.32 -1.18 22.50
CA GLN A 256 -18.60 -2.23 23.21
C GLN A 256 -18.59 -2.00 24.74
N GLY A 257 -18.30 -0.79 25.19
CA GLY A 257 -18.43 -0.40 26.59
C GLY A 257 -19.89 -0.38 27.06
N PHE A 258 -20.84 0.01 26.20
CA PHE A 258 -22.26 0.01 26.54
C PHE A 258 -22.83 -1.41 26.73
N ILE A 259 -22.62 -2.31 25.77
CA ILE A 259 -23.08 -3.70 25.87
C ILE A 259 -22.32 -4.43 26.99
N GLY A 260 -21.02 -4.13 27.18
CA GLY A 260 -20.22 -4.64 28.29
C GLY A 260 -20.73 -4.19 29.67
N SER A 261 -21.19 -2.95 29.84
CA SER A 261 -21.80 -2.52 31.11
C SER A 261 -23.21 -3.08 31.31
N TYR A 262 -23.96 -3.31 30.23
CA TYR A 262 -25.28 -3.94 30.30
C TYR A 262 -25.20 -5.41 30.74
N PHE A 263 -24.17 -6.13 30.32
CA PHE A 263 -23.88 -7.51 30.73
C PHE A 263 -22.53 -7.60 31.47
N PRO A 264 -22.43 -7.16 32.75
CA PRO A 264 -21.14 -7.09 33.44
C PRO A 264 -20.50 -8.46 33.67
N ASP A 265 -21.30 -9.48 33.97
CA ASP A 265 -20.84 -10.82 34.35
C ASP A 265 -20.24 -11.65 33.18
N LEU A 266 -20.13 -11.13 31.95
CA LEU A 266 -19.75 -11.92 30.77
C LEU A 266 -18.39 -12.63 30.91
N LEU A 267 -17.49 -12.05 31.69
CA LEU A 267 -16.16 -12.60 31.97
C LEU A 267 -16.21 -13.89 32.80
N ASP A 268 -17.19 -14.04 33.68
CA ASP A 268 -17.30 -15.19 34.60
C ASP A 268 -18.09 -16.36 34.00
N ARG A 269 -18.60 -16.20 32.77
CA ARG A 269 -19.47 -17.20 32.12
C ARG A 269 -18.67 -18.42 31.59
N PRO A 270 -19.29 -19.62 31.54
CA PRO A 270 -18.63 -20.82 31.06
C PRO A 270 -18.25 -20.71 29.57
N MET A 271 -17.22 -21.46 29.17
CA MET A 271 -16.80 -21.53 27.77
C MET A 271 -17.80 -22.33 26.94
N PHE A 272 -18.25 -21.77 25.82
CA PHE A 272 -19.07 -22.45 24.83
C PHE A 272 -18.31 -23.63 24.21
N HIS A 273 -18.97 -24.77 24.19
CA HIS A 273 -18.55 -25.95 23.44
C HIS A 273 -19.78 -26.45 22.66
N PRO A 274 -19.73 -26.55 21.33
CA PRO A 274 -20.89 -26.94 20.53
C PRO A 274 -21.32 -28.39 20.86
N PRO A 275 -22.59 -28.64 21.20
CA PRO A 275 -23.10 -30.00 21.41
C PRO A 275 -22.96 -30.88 20.16
N SER A 276 -22.59 -32.15 20.34
CA SER A 276 -22.43 -33.14 19.25
C SER A 276 -23.70 -33.42 18.45
N ASN A 277 -24.87 -32.96 18.92
CA ASN A 277 -26.12 -32.98 18.19
C ASN A 277 -26.47 -31.55 17.73
N PRO A 278 -26.52 -31.26 16.41
CA PRO A 278 -26.75 -29.91 15.89
C PRO A 278 -28.08 -29.29 16.31
N THR A 279 -29.10 -30.09 16.66
CA THR A 279 -30.42 -29.57 17.10
C THR A 279 -30.47 -29.18 18.59
N THR A 280 -29.42 -29.43 19.37
CA THR A 280 -29.38 -29.05 20.80
C THR A 280 -28.98 -27.59 20.96
N LEU A 281 -29.95 -26.74 21.30
CA LEU A 281 -29.70 -25.37 21.79
C LEU A 281 -29.29 -25.38 23.26
N LEU A 282 -28.27 -24.59 23.61
CA LEU A 282 -27.88 -24.35 25.00
C LEU A 282 -28.76 -23.27 25.66
N ASN A 283 -28.77 -23.29 26.99
CA ASN A 283 -29.44 -22.32 27.85
C ASN A 283 -28.41 -21.73 28.83
N GLY A 284 -28.47 -20.43 29.08
CA GLY A 284 -27.48 -19.64 29.81
C GLY A 284 -26.71 -18.69 28.88
N THR A 285 -25.69 -18.05 29.43
CA THR A 285 -24.77 -17.14 28.73
C THR A 285 -23.38 -17.75 28.70
N PHE A 286 -22.62 -17.58 27.62
CA PHE A 286 -21.31 -18.26 27.45
C PHE A 286 -20.22 -17.32 26.90
N ARG A 287 -18.96 -17.74 27.03
CA ARG A 287 -17.83 -17.14 26.32
C ARG A 287 -17.43 -18.01 25.14
N LEU A 288 -17.27 -17.43 23.96
CA LEU A 288 -16.82 -18.16 22.78
C LEU A 288 -15.32 -18.48 22.90
N PRO A 289 -14.87 -19.71 22.53
CA PRO A 289 -13.47 -20.10 22.65
C PRO A 289 -12.55 -19.33 21.70
N LEU A 290 -11.25 -19.34 22.01
CA LEU A 290 -10.20 -18.53 21.36
C LEU A 290 -10.15 -18.67 19.82
N GLY A 291 -10.65 -19.78 19.26
CA GLY A 291 -10.76 -19.98 17.81
C GLY A 291 -11.71 -19.00 17.10
N TYR A 292 -12.68 -18.42 17.83
CA TYR A 292 -13.56 -17.34 17.33
C TYR A 292 -13.04 -15.94 17.69
N GLN A 293 -11.93 -15.83 18.43
CA GLN A 293 -11.26 -14.55 18.65
C GLN A 293 -10.39 -14.23 17.43
N MET A 294 -10.90 -13.41 16.51
CA MET A 294 -10.19 -13.04 15.26
C MET A 294 -8.75 -12.54 15.50
N ASP A 295 -8.54 -11.76 16.57
CA ASP A 295 -7.22 -11.28 16.98
C ASP A 295 -6.23 -12.39 17.37
N ALA A 296 -6.66 -13.52 17.93
CA ALA A 296 -5.75 -14.55 18.43
C ALA A 296 -5.02 -15.29 17.29
N SER A 297 -5.72 -15.52 16.18
CA SER A 297 -5.18 -16.04 14.92
C SER A 297 -4.12 -15.10 14.35
N TYR A 298 -4.36 -13.79 14.43
CA TYR A 298 -3.35 -12.78 14.08
C TYR A 298 -2.19 -12.83 15.08
N TYR A 299 -2.40 -12.69 16.38
CA TYR A 299 -1.33 -12.61 17.39
C TYR A 299 -0.28 -13.73 17.27
N SER A 300 -0.66 -14.97 16.96
CA SER A 300 0.31 -16.08 16.85
C SER A 300 1.29 -15.92 15.67
N LEU A 301 0.80 -15.55 14.48
CA LEU A 301 1.67 -15.33 13.31
C LEU A 301 2.31 -13.93 13.35
N VAL A 302 1.54 -12.95 13.84
CA VAL A 302 1.86 -11.53 13.81
C VAL A 302 2.74 -11.11 14.98
N LEU A 303 2.84 -11.82 16.12
CA LEU A 303 3.96 -11.58 17.05
C LEU A 303 5.30 -12.03 16.44
N VAL A 304 5.35 -13.14 15.71
CA VAL A 304 6.58 -13.59 15.06
C VAL A 304 6.95 -12.65 13.92
N VAL A 305 5.99 -12.35 13.05
CA VAL A 305 6.19 -11.42 11.92
C VAL A 305 6.46 -9.99 12.42
N LEU A 306 5.77 -9.47 13.44
CA LEU A 306 6.09 -8.17 14.05
C LEU A 306 7.31 -8.20 14.95
N ALA A 307 7.79 -9.32 15.49
CA ALA A 307 9.11 -9.34 16.14
C ALA A 307 10.20 -9.08 15.09
N CYS A 308 10.13 -9.80 13.96
CA CYS A 308 11.02 -9.57 12.82
C CYS A 308 10.82 -8.16 12.22
N PHE A 309 9.59 -7.75 11.93
CA PHE A 309 9.28 -6.45 11.32
C PHE A 309 9.50 -5.28 12.28
N ALA A 310 9.23 -5.39 13.59
CA ALA A 310 9.49 -4.32 14.54
C ALA A 310 10.98 -4.18 14.85
N THR A 311 11.76 -5.27 14.91
CA THR A 311 13.23 -5.17 14.97
C THR A 311 13.78 -4.50 13.71
N TRP A 312 13.35 -4.92 12.52
CA TRP A 312 13.71 -4.29 11.24
C TRP A 312 13.22 -2.83 11.14
N TYR A 313 12.02 -2.54 11.62
CA TYR A 313 11.40 -1.22 11.60
C TYR A 313 12.01 -0.30 12.64
N PHE A 314 12.40 -0.74 13.84
CA PHE A 314 13.12 0.10 14.81
C PHE A 314 14.54 0.42 14.34
N LEU A 315 15.24 -0.51 13.66
CA LEU A 315 16.45 -0.21 12.91
C LEU A 315 16.20 0.87 11.82
N ALA A 316 15.04 0.83 11.16
CA ALA A 316 14.61 1.86 10.20
C ALA A 316 14.03 3.15 10.83
N ARG A 317 13.56 3.12 12.09
CA ARG A 317 12.91 4.26 12.77
C ARG A 317 13.86 5.06 13.63
N THR A 318 14.80 4.42 14.33
CA THR A 318 15.94 5.13 14.97
C THR A 318 16.76 5.92 13.96
N THR A 319 16.73 5.53 12.68
CA THR A 319 17.31 6.27 11.55
C THR A 319 16.34 7.24 10.85
N SER A 320 15.15 7.51 11.42
CA SER A 320 14.07 8.30 10.78
C SER A 320 13.28 9.23 11.72
N SER A 321 13.09 8.90 13.00
CA SER A 321 12.23 9.65 13.93
C SER A 321 12.96 10.79 14.64
N ASN A 322 13.39 11.81 13.89
CA ASN A 322 13.71 13.11 14.49
C ASN A 322 13.26 14.29 13.60
N SER A 323 11.95 14.30 13.27
CA SER A 323 11.28 15.44 12.62
C SER A 323 9.75 15.30 12.63
N ARG A 324 9.09 15.85 13.67
CA ARG A 324 7.67 16.26 13.60
C ARG A 324 7.35 17.38 14.61
N VAL A 325 7.83 18.59 14.31
CA VAL A 325 7.35 19.83 14.95
C VAL A 325 6.24 20.41 14.08
N ARG A 326 5.20 21.01 14.70
CA ARG A 326 4.08 21.67 14.01
C ARG A 326 4.57 22.93 13.26
N ARG A 327 3.88 23.30 12.17
CA ARG A 327 3.95 24.67 11.62
C ARG A 327 3.10 25.61 12.47
N ARG A 328 3.57 26.84 12.63
CA ARG A 328 2.77 28.07 12.58
C ARG A 328 3.50 29.07 11.69
N ASP A 329 2.78 29.58 10.69
CA ASP A 329 2.65 30.98 10.28
C ASP A 329 3.86 31.92 10.48
N GLY A 330 4.29 32.60 9.41
CA GLY A 330 5.35 33.61 9.48
C GLY A 330 5.96 33.93 8.10
N SER A 331 5.70 35.14 7.61
CA SER A 331 6.13 35.66 6.31
C SER A 331 7.57 36.23 6.28
N CYS A 332 8.10 36.37 5.05
CA CYS A 332 9.11 37.36 4.61
C CYS A 332 10.64 37.14 4.81
N VAL A 333 11.32 37.06 3.64
CA VAL A 333 12.40 37.97 3.16
C VAL A 333 13.70 38.15 4.00
N VAL A 334 14.79 37.59 3.45
CA VAL A 334 16.17 38.13 3.31
C VAL A 334 16.84 38.85 4.50
N ALA A 335 17.93 38.26 5.05
CA ALA A 335 19.29 38.86 5.06
C ALA A 335 20.34 38.04 5.86
N GLY A 336 21.60 38.07 5.42
CA GLY A 336 22.72 38.55 6.28
C GLY A 336 23.48 37.61 7.25
N ARG A 337 24.75 37.37 6.87
CA ARG A 337 25.97 37.29 7.74
C ARG A 337 26.31 36.03 8.57
N TYR A 338 27.61 35.73 8.51
CA TYR A 338 28.40 34.90 9.42
C TYR A 338 28.37 35.38 10.88
N VAL A 339 28.37 34.43 11.82
CA VAL A 339 29.00 34.55 13.16
C VAL A 339 29.81 33.26 13.41
N ARG A 340 30.93 33.33 14.14
CA ARG A 340 31.90 32.23 14.32
C ARG A 340 32.06 31.84 15.79
N GLY A 341 31.54 30.68 16.17
CA GLY A 341 32.03 29.85 17.27
C GLY A 341 31.46 30.10 18.68
N ALA A 342 30.85 29.06 19.25
CA ALA A 342 30.74 28.81 20.68
C ALA A 342 30.52 27.30 20.89
N ASN A 343 31.07 26.73 21.97
CA ASN A 343 30.84 25.32 22.36
C ASN A 343 29.67 25.24 23.34
N SER A 344 28.72 24.32 23.13
CA SER A 344 28.44 23.20 24.06
C SER A 344 27.20 22.38 23.67
N SER A 345 27.24 21.09 24.02
CA SER A 345 26.12 20.16 24.25
C SER A 345 24.75 20.40 23.60
N ASP A 346 24.46 19.62 22.55
CA ASP A 346 23.41 18.59 22.67
C ASP A 346 23.82 17.32 21.87
N LYS A 347 23.37 16.13 22.28
CA LYS A 347 23.88 14.82 21.80
C LYS A 347 22.82 13.94 21.12
N GLY A 348 22.69 14.09 19.80
CA GLY A 348 21.77 13.27 18.97
C GLY A 348 22.38 11.99 18.39
N VAL A 349 22.39 10.90 19.17
CA VAL A 349 22.36 9.47 18.74
C VAL A 349 23.21 9.09 17.50
N THR A 350 24.38 8.48 17.71
CA THR A 350 25.22 7.89 16.65
C THR A 350 25.69 6.47 16.97
N GLY A 351 25.47 5.51 16.05
CA GLY A 351 26.14 4.20 16.01
C GLY A 351 25.76 3.20 17.11
N GLN A 352 26.15 3.51 18.35
CA GLN A 352 26.12 2.63 19.53
C GLN A 352 24.73 2.03 19.83
N HIS A 353 23.65 2.68 19.38
CA HIS A 353 22.29 2.16 19.58
C HIS A 353 21.99 0.90 18.75
N VAL A 354 22.69 0.64 17.64
CA VAL A 354 22.56 -0.63 16.90
C VAL A 354 23.24 -1.77 17.66
N GLU A 355 24.43 -1.52 18.19
CA GLU A 355 25.16 -2.47 19.05
C GLU A 355 24.39 -2.75 20.35
N ALA A 356 23.71 -1.75 20.91
CA ALA A 356 22.83 -1.91 22.06
C ALA A 356 21.49 -2.62 21.74
N MET A 357 20.97 -2.51 20.51
CA MET A 357 19.68 -3.13 20.12
C MET A 357 19.77 -4.65 19.89
N VAL A 358 20.90 -5.16 19.43
CA VAL A 358 21.09 -6.60 19.21
C VAL A 358 20.89 -7.42 20.51
N PRO A 359 21.49 -7.05 21.66
CA PRO A 359 21.18 -7.63 22.97
C PRO A 359 19.69 -7.64 23.35
N TRP A 360 18.92 -6.59 23.04
CA TRP A 360 17.48 -6.55 23.35
C TRP A 360 16.67 -7.55 22.52
N ALA A 361 17.03 -7.75 21.24
CA ALA A 361 16.41 -8.79 20.41
C ALA A 361 16.70 -10.20 20.94
N TYR A 362 17.83 -10.39 21.65
CA TYR A 362 18.17 -11.65 22.33
C TYR A 362 17.54 -11.79 23.72
N ALA A 363 17.28 -10.70 24.44
CA ALA A 363 16.78 -10.69 25.81
C ALA A 363 15.25 -10.74 25.91
N VAL A 364 14.51 -10.05 25.04
CA VAL A 364 13.03 -9.99 25.11
C VAL A 364 12.36 -11.38 25.05
N PRO A 365 12.78 -12.31 24.17
CA PRO A 365 12.16 -13.64 24.12
C PRO A 365 12.37 -14.49 25.37
N PHE A 366 13.40 -14.22 26.18
CA PHE A 366 13.66 -14.92 27.45
C PHE A 366 12.54 -14.74 28.47
N PHE A 367 11.84 -13.59 28.43
CA PHE A 367 10.72 -13.30 29.33
C PHE A 367 9.36 -13.67 28.73
N LEU A 368 9.25 -13.78 27.41
CA LEU A 368 7.98 -14.08 26.72
C LEU A 368 7.76 -15.58 26.50
N ILE A 369 8.78 -16.32 26.03
CA ILE A 369 8.65 -17.75 25.69
C ILE A 369 8.21 -18.62 26.89
N PRO A 370 8.69 -18.41 28.13
CA PRO A 370 8.18 -19.17 29.28
C PRO A 370 6.70 -18.93 29.61
N CYS A 371 6.10 -17.86 29.08
CA CYS A 371 4.73 -17.43 29.35
C CYS A 371 3.74 -17.73 28.21
N THR A 372 4.22 -18.17 27.03
CA THR A 372 3.36 -18.42 25.86
C THR A 372 3.81 -19.64 25.05
N ILE A 373 2.88 -20.57 24.79
CA ILE A 373 3.08 -21.83 24.04
C ILE A 373 4.01 -22.82 24.77
N HIS A 374 3.93 -24.11 24.43
CA HIS A 374 4.78 -25.16 25.00
C HIS A 374 6.28 -24.83 24.83
N PRO A 375 7.09 -24.73 25.90
CA PRO A 375 8.42 -24.12 25.86
C PRO A 375 9.37 -24.67 24.79
N LEU A 376 9.39 -25.99 24.55
CA LEU A 376 10.23 -26.60 23.52
C LEU A 376 9.99 -26.01 22.12
N ILE A 377 8.73 -25.71 21.78
CA ILE A 377 8.35 -25.18 20.47
C ILE A 377 8.79 -23.71 20.35
N GLY A 378 8.48 -22.90 21.38
CA GLY A 378 8.86 -21.48 21.40
C GLY A 378 10.37 -21.27 21.33
N TRP A 379 11.15 -22.00 22.14
CA TRP A 379 12.62 -21.89 22.13
C TRP A 379 13.23 -22.36 20.80
N THR A 380 12.73 -23.45 20.20
CA THR A 380 13.23 -23.94 18.90
C THR A 380 12.96 -22.96 17.77
N LEU A 381 11.74 -22.41 17.68
CA LEU A 381 11.37 -21.42 16.67
C LEU A 381 12.21 -20.14 16.80
N TYR A 382 12.41 -19.66 18.03
CA TYR A 382 13.22 -18.48 18.31
C TYR A 382 14.71 -18.67 17.93
N LEU A 383 15.31 -19.80 18.29
CA LEU A 383 16.71 -20.10 17.94
C LEU A 383 16.91 -20.17 16.42
N LEU A 384 15.97 -20.81 15.69
CA LEU A 384 16.02 -20.89 14.23
C LEU A 384 15.84 -19.50 13.56
N ALA A 385 14.86 -18.72 14.02
CA ALA A 385 14.57 -17.39 13.48
C ALA A 385 15.70 -16.38 13.74
N SER A 386 16.28 -16.39 14.94
CA SER A 386 17.41 -15.51 15.30
C SER A 386 18.70 -15.88 14.56
N PHE A 387 18.94 -17.17 14.31
CA PHE A 387 20.04 -17.62 13.44
C PHE A 387 19.85 -17.14 12.00
N ALA A 388 18.65 -17.34 11.43
CA ALA A 388 18.32 -16.92 10.07
C ALA A 388 18.45 -15.39 9.90
N LEU A 389 17.91 -14.60 10.84
CA LEU A 389 18.03 -13.14 10.83
C LEU A 389 19.49 -12.67 10.94
N SER A 390 20.30 -13.33 11.79
CA SER A 390 21.72 -13.03 11.92
C SER A 390 22.49 -13.36 10.65
N SER A 391 22.25 -14.52 10.04
CA SER A 391 22.87 -14.94 8.78
C SER A 391 22.50 -14.01 7.62
N VAL A 392 21.23 -13.63 7.49
CA VAL A 392 20.78 -12.63 6.50
C VAL A 392 21.46 -11.28 6.76
N SER A 393 21.59 -10.84 8.00
CA SER A 393 22.25 -9.57 8.34
C SER A 393 23.75 -9.57 8.02
N ILE A 394 24.45 -10.66 8.33
CA ILE A 394 25.87 -10.88 8.00
C ILE A 394 26.07 -10.78 6.47
N ASN A 395 25.26 -11.49 5.69
CA ASN A 395 25.38 -11.51 4.22
C ASN A 395 24.93 -10.20 3.55
N ALA A 396 23.85 -9.55 4.05
CA ALA A 396 23.30 -8.34 3.45
C ALA A 396 24.12 -7.07 3.75
N PHE A 397 24.79 -7.02 4.91
CA PHE A 397 25.58 -5.87 5.35
C PHE A 397 27.11 -6.12 5.33
N LEU A 398 27.55 -7.30 4.91
CA LEU A 398 28.97 -7.73 4.89
C LEU A 398 29.66 -7.58 6.26
N LEU A 399 28.93 -7.90 7.33
CA LEU A 399 29.39 -7.76 8.70
C LEU A 399 30.24 -8.97 9.12
N PRO A 400 31.20 -8.82 10.07
CA PRO A 400 32.01 -9.94 10.54
C PRO A 400 31.13 -11.00 11.22
N THR A 401 31.19 -12.23 10.71
CA THR A 401 30.36 -13.37 11.12
C THR A 401 30.47 -13.70 12.61
N LEU A 402 31.69 -13.67 13.15
CA LEU A 402 31.99 -14.10 14.52
C LEU A 402 31.28 -13.24 15.59
N PRO A 403 31.50 -11.90 15.67
CA PRO A 403 30.84 -11.07 16.68
C PRO A 403 29.31 -11.12 16.70
N ILE A 404 28.66 -11.40 15.57
CA ILE A 404 27.19 -11.43 15.47
C ILE A 404 26.61 -12.78 15.91
N LEU A 405 27.34 -13.89 15.73
CA LEU A 405 26.91 -15.22 16.16
C LEU A 405 27.36 -15.60 17.59
N THR A 406 28.36 -14.94 18.18
CA THR A 406 28.78 -15.20 19.57
C THR A 406 27.62 -15.12 20.60
N PRO A 407 26.72 -14.11 20.56
CA PRO A 407 25.57 -14.08 21.48
C PRO A 407 24.59 -15.23 21.27
N TRP A 408 24.34 -15.61 20.01
CA TRP A 408 23.47 -16.74 19.66
C TRP A 408 24.04 -18.07 20.17
N LEU A 409 25.35 -18.29 19.98
CA LEU A 409 26.06 -19.47 20.49
C LEU A 409 26.02 -19.54 22.03
N ALA A 410 26.23 -18.41 22.71
CA ALA A 410 26.15 -18.33 24.17
C ALA A 410 24.77 -18.73 24.70
N ILE A 411 23.68 -18.24 24.07
CA ILE A 411 22.30 -18.57 24.44
C ILE A 411 21.97 -20.03 24.13
N PHE A 412 22.36 -20.52 22.94
CA PHE A 412 22.16 -21.92 22.55
C PHE A 412 22.82 -22.88 23.54
N GLY A 413 24.10 -22.65 23.89
CA GLY A 413 24.83 -23.49 24.83
C GLY A 413 24.33 -23.39 26.28
N ALA A 414 23.88 -22.20 26.73
CA ALA A 414 23.26 -22.07 28.04
C ALA A 414 21.94 -22.86 28.13
N LEU A 415 21.09 -22.81 27.10
CA LEU A 415 19.87 -23.62 27.01
C LEU A 415 20.19 -25.12 26.95
N PHE A 416 21.24 -25.51 26.22
CA PHE A 416 21.71 -26.90 26.13
C PHE A 416 22.16 -27.43 27.50
N VAL A 417 23.00 -26.68 28.23
CA VAL A 417 23.42 -27.02 29.61
C VAL A 417 22.21 -27.14 30.54
N MET A 418 21.24 -26.22 30.44
CA MET A 418 20.02 -26.26 31.26
C MET A 418 19.09 -27.46 30.94
N ALA A 419 19.16 -28.00 29.73
CA ALA A 419 18.37 -29.16 29.28
C ALA A 419 19.01 -30.52 29.63
N PHE A 420 20.29 -30.57 30.00
CA PHE A 420 20.99 -31.85 30.22
C PHE A 420 20.58 -32.55 31.53
N PRO A 421 20.16 -33.84 31.50
CA PRO A 421 19.70 -34.55 32.70
C PRO A 421 20.77 -34.79 33.77
N TRP A 422 22.06 -34.74 33.41
CA TRP A 422 23.18 -35.12 34.29
C TRP A 422 23.48 -34.10 35.39
N TYR A 423 22.86 -32.92 35.37
CA TYR A 423 23.02 -31.91 36.42
C TYR A 423 21.90 -32.07 37.47
N PRO A 424 22.19 -32.61 38.66
CA PRO A 424 21.17 -33.11 39.59
C PRO A 424 20.36 -31.99 40.25
N ASP A 425 20.93 -30.80 40.37
CA ASP A 425 20.39 -29.67 41.11
C ASP A 425 20.66 -28.33 40.40
N GLY A 426 19.96 -27.27 40.86
CA GLY A 426 20.05 -25.94 40.24
C GLY A 426 21.42 -25.27 40.40
N ILE A 427 22.18 -25.61 41.45
CA ILE A 427 23.48 -25.00 41.74
C ILE A 427 24.52 -25.49 40.73
N VAL A 428 24.61 -26.79 40.47
CA VAL A 428 25.55 -27.34 39.47
C VAL A 428 25.20 -26.88 38.04
N ARG A 429 23.90 -26.70 37.72
CA ARG A 429 23.47 -26.08 36.44
C ARG A 429 23.99 -24.65 36.31
N ALA A 430 23.80 -23.81 37.33
CA ALA A 430 24.28 -22.43 37.33
C ALA A 430 25.81 -22.36 37.16
N ILE A 431 26.57 -23.14 37.93
CA ILE A 431 28.04 -23.21 37.84
C ILE A 431 28.48 -23.64 36.43
N SER A 432 27.79 -24.61 35.83
CA SER A 432 28.09 -25.10 34.47
C SER A 432 27.85 -24.04 33.39
N VAL A 433 26.78 -23.23 33.52
CA VAL A 433 26.50 -22.10 32.61
C VAL A 433 27.58 -21.02 32.75
N PHE A 434 28.02 -20.69 33.98
CA PHE A 434 29.13 -19.75 34.19
C PHE A 434 30.45 -20.26 33.58
N GLY A 435 30.79 -21.54 33.75
CA GLY A 435 31.97 -22.15 33.14
C GLY A 435 31.94 -22.10 31.61
N TYR A 436 30.79 -22.40 31.01
CA TYR A 436 30.59 -22.31 29.56
C TYR A 436 30.78 -20.88 29.02
N ALA A 437 30.18 -19.88 29.68
CA ALA A 437 30.31 -18.47 29.31
C ALA A 437 31.75 -17.96 29.39
N PHE A 438 32.52 -18.41 30.40
CA PHE A 438 33.93 -18.05 30.56
C PHE A 438 34.80 -18.61 29.43
N LEU A 439 34.61 -19.89 29.07
CA LEU A 439 35.37 -20.56 28.00
C LEU A 439 35.09 -19.94 26.62
N LEU A 440 33.83 -19.62 26.30
CA LEU A 440 33.46 -18.92 25.06
C LEU A 440 34.20 -17.59 24.91
N ASN A 441 34.26 -16.80 25.98
CA ASN A 441 34.86 -15.46 25.95
C ASN A 441 36.37 -15.52 25.64
N MET A 442 37.09 -16.48 26.25
CA MET A 442 38.51 -16.70 25.99
C MET A 442 38.79 -17.06 24.51
N VAL A 443 38.00 -17.97 23.93
CA VAL A 443 38.12 -18.32 22.50
C VAL A 443 37.83 -17.12 21.59
N PHE A 444 36.82 -16.32 21.94
CA PHE A 444 36.42 -15.14 21.16
C PHE A 444 37.50 -14.05 21.12
N ILE A 445 38.16 -13.77 22.26
CA ILE A 445 39.28 -12.80 22.35
C ILE A 445 40.47 -13.24 21.47
N ILE A 446 40.82 -14.53 21.49
CA ILE A 446 41.90 -15.09 20.66
C ILE A 446 41.57 -14.91 19.17
N LEU A 447 40.35 -15.25 18.74
CA LEU A 447 39.92 -15.13 17.35
C LEU A 447 39.90 -13.68 16.83
N ILE A 448 39.47 -12.71 17.66
CA ILE A 448 39.54 -11.29 17.31
C ILE A 448 41.00 -10.84 17.11
N THR A 449 41.92 -11.30 17.97
CA THR A 449 43.34 -10.90 17.94
C THR A 449 44.06 -11.42 16.68
N LEU A 450 43.67 -12.61 16.20
CA LEU A 450 44.14 -13.18 14.93
C LEU A 450 43.52 -12.50 13.69
N TRP A 451 42.32 -11.90 13.83
CA TRP A 451 41.65 -11.20 12.74
C TRP A 451 42.14 -9.75 12.57
N THR A 452 42.42 -9.03 13.66
CA THR A 452 42.92 -7.65 13.58
C THR A 452 44.34 -7.57 12.98
N THR A 453 45.17 -8.58 13.22
CA THR A 453 46.54 -8.67 12.70
C THR A 453 46.61 -8.96 11.19
N THR A 454 45.56 -9.51 10.58
CA THR A 454 45.53 -9.83 9.14
C THR A 454 44.93 -8.72 8.26
N GLN A 455 44.22 -7.74 8.84
CA GLN A 455 43.63 -6.60 8.10
C GLN A 455 44.56 -5.39 7.95
N ALA A 456 45.67 -5.31 8.70
CA ALA A 456 46.52 -4.12 8.78
C ALA A 456 47.32 -3.78 7.49
N SER A 457 47.34 -4.70 6.50
CA SER A 457 48.26 -4.64 5.36
C SER A 457 47.70 -3.97 4.09
N VAL A 458 46.41 -3.59 4.04
CA VAL A 458 45.77 -3.12 2.80
C VAL A 458 44.84 -1.93 3.01
N VAL A 459 44.87 -0.99 2.04
CA VAL A 459 44.00 0.17 1.75
C VAL A 459 44.65 1.53 1.99
N SER A 460 44.86 2.26 0.88
CA SER A 460 45.32 3.64 0.86
C SER A 460 44.20 4.65 1.18
N LYS A 461 44.57 5.84 1.66
CA LYS A 461 43.65 6.91 2.03
C LYS A 461 43.03 7.57 0.79
N SER A 462 41.70 7.73 0.80
CA SER A 462 40.98 8.69 -0.06
C SER A 462 40.00 9.49 0.81
N HIS A 463 40.07 10.81 0.72
CA HIS A 463 39.26 11.71 1.56
C HIS A 463 37.81 11.76 1.09
N ARG A 464 36.87 11.80 2.03
CA ARG A 464 35.47 12.18 1.77
C ARG A 464 35.06 13.30 2.73
N HIS A 465 34.48 14.37 2.19
CA HIS A 465 33.85 15.40 3.01
C HIS A 465 32.55 14.85 3.63
N LYS A 466 32.33 15.15 4.92
CA LYS A 466 31.19 14.68 5.71
C LYS A 466 30.18 15.83 5.87
N TRP A 467 28.90 15.57 5.62
CA TRP A 467 27.80 16.53 5.84
C TRP A 467 26.58 15.80 6.41
N ILE A 468 25.81 16.46 7.28
CA ILE A 468 24.73 15.83 8.08
C ILE A 468 23.49 16.74 8.08
N GLY A 469 22.29 16.18 7.86
CA GLY A 469 21.02 16.94 8.00
C GLY A 469 19.80 16.32 7.29
N PRO A 470 18.66 16.04 7.99
CA PRO A 470 17.38 15.54 7.46
C PRO A 470 16.36 16.70 7.16
N VAL A 471 15.03 16.50 7.05
CA VAL A 471 14.30 16.05 5.84
C VAL A 471 13.54 17.25 5.20
N GLY A 472 13.11 17.17 3.94
CA GLY A 472 12.23 18.15 3.27
C GLY A 472 12.21 17.95 1.75
N HIS A 473 11.33 18.63 0.99
CA HIS A 473 11.38 18.63 -0.49
C HIS A 473 12.72 19.25 -0.94
N ARG A 474 13.65 18.45 -1.45
CA ARG A 474 15.04 18.90 -1.70
C ARG A 474 15.23 19.22 -3.17
N LEU A 475 15.07 20.49 -3.51
CA LEU A 475 15.68 21.04 -4.72
C LEU A 475 17.19 21.07 -4.54
N ILE A 476 17.88 20.07 -5.09
CA ILE A 476 19.32 20.09 -5.31
C ILE A 476 19.54 20.79 -6.65
N THR A 477 19.59 22.12 -6.59
CA THR A 477 20.07 22.92 -7.72
C THR A 477 21.56 22.68 -7.88
N VAL A 478 21.93 22.07 -9.00
CA VAL A 478 23.31 22.06 -9.50
C VAL A 478 23.50 23.41 -10.21
N ASP A 479 23.61 24.47 -9.40
CA ASP A 479 23.79 25.85 -9.86
C ASP A 479 25.21 26.02 -10.41
N VAL A 480 25.38 25.73 -11.71
CA VAL A 480 26.66 25.94 -12.41
C VAL A 480 26.78 27.42 -12.74
N LYS A 481 27.42 28.18 -11.85
CA LYS A 481 27.67 29.62 -12.02
C LYS A 481 28.53 29.92 -13.25
N GLY A 482 27.87 30.15 -14.39
CA GLY A 482 28.45 30.78 -15.57
C GLY A 482 29.25 29.87 -16.52
N GLY A 483 28.98 28.56 -16.58
CA GLY A 483 29.69 27.67 -17.51
C GLY A 483 29.08 26.28 -17.65
N SER A 484 29.74 25.43 -18.44
CA SER A 484 29.41 24.00 -18.55
C SER A 484 30.21 23.18 -17.53
N ALA A 485 29.52 22.33 -16.75
CA ALA A 485 30.15 21.46 -15.76
C ALA A 485 29.94 19.96 -16.09
N GLN A 486 31.04 19.22 -16.07
CA GLN A 486 31.09 17.77 -16.23
C GLN A 486 31.51 17.12 -14.90
N PHE A 487 30.58 16.45 -14.24
CA PHE A 487 30.77 15.79 -12.96
C PHE A 487 31.13 14.32 -13.20
N LYS A 488 32.43 14.00 -13.13
CA LYS A 488 32.97 12.65 -13.29
C LYS A 488 32.84 11.85 -11.99
N GLU A 489 31.60 11.54 -11.63
CA GLU A 489 31.28 10.82 -10.39
C GLU A 489 30.09 9.87 -10.57
N LYS A 490 30.03 8.85 -9.71
CA LYS A 490 28.96 7.86 -9.69
C LYS A 490 27.98 8.13 -8.55
N VAL A 491 26.75 8.53 -8.88
CA VAL A 491 25.78 9.05 -7.92
C VAL A 491 24.72 7.99 -7.57
N VAL A 492 24.44 7.83 -6.27
CA VAL A 492 23.34 6.98 -5.80
C VAL A 492 22.37 7.79 -4.92
N VAL A 493 21.11 7.84 -5.34
CA VAL A 493 19.99 8.42 -4.56
C VAL A 493 19.20 7.26 -3.93
N PRO A 494 19.49 6.87 -2.67
CA PRO A 494 18.84 5.72 -2.03
C PRO A 494 17.39 6.01 -1.66
N VAL A 495 16.58 4.96 -1.51
CA VAL A 495 15.14 4.98 -1.14
C VAL A 495 14.81 5.98 -0.03
N ARG A 496 15.69 6.08 0.99
CA ARG A 496 15.57 6.97 2.16
C ARG A 496 15.71 8.47 1.85
N LYS A 497 15.87 8.89 0.58
CA LYS A 497 15.91 10.30 0.15
C LYS A 497 14.80 10.60 -0.90
N PRO A 498 13.50 10.46 -0.57
CA PRO A 498 12.42 10.84 -1.48
C PRO A 498 12.38 12.37 -1.70
N TYR A 499 11.66 12.81 -2.74
CA TYR A 499 11.47 14.24 -3.07
C TYR A 499 12.76 15.01 -3.38
N ILE A 500 13.78 14.32 -3.91
CA ILE A 500 15.01 14.92 -4.45
C ILE A 500 14.73 15.40 -5.88
N THR A 501 14.94 16.69 -6.14
CA THR A 501 14.97 17.25 -7.50
C THR A 501 16.40 17.64 -7.87
N PHE A 502 16.94 17.10 -8.95
CA PHE A 502 18.14 17.63 -9.60
C PHE A 502 17.73 18.72 -10.60
N GLN A 503 18.30 19.91 -10.50
CA GLN A 503 18.07 21.01 -11.45
C GLN A 503 19.43 21.50 -11.97
N GLY A 504 19.70 21.28 -13.26
CA GLY A 504 20.90 21.79 -13.93
C GLY A 504 20.66 23.09 -14.70
N ALA A 505 21.72 23.60 -15.32
CA ALA A 505 21.76 24.85 -16.10
C ALA A 505 21.51 24.65 -17.61
N GLY A 506 21.03 23.47 -18.03
CA GLY A 506 20.85 23.08 -19.42
C GLY A 506 21.45 21.70 -19.70
N ARG A 507 20.83 20.92 -20.59
CA ARG A 507 21.27 19.54 -20.88
C ARG A 507 22.71 19.47 -21.42
N GLU A 508 23.15 20.48 -22.17
CA GLU A 508 24.54 20.58 -22.66
C GLU A 508 25.49 21.20 -21.60
N ASN A 509 24.96 21.89 -20.59
CA ASN A 509 25.71 22.67 -19.59
C ASN A 509 25.94 21.93 -18.26
N THR A 510 25.22 20.84 -17.99
CA THR A 510 25.32 20.12 -16.72
C THR A 510 25.22 18.62 -16.98
N VAL A 511 26.36 17.93 -16.92
CA VAL A 511 26.47 16.49 -17.24
C VAL A 511 27.06 15.75 -16.05
N ILE A 512 26.42 14.69 -15.59
CA ILE A 512 27.01 13.70 -14.67
C ILE A 512 27.40 12.48 -15.50
N GLU A 513 28.69 12.10 -15.48
CA GLU A 513 29.20 11.02 -16.32
C GLU A 513 30.09 10.01 -15.58
N TRP A 514 29.96 8.74 -15.98
CA TRP A 514 30.79 7.62 -15.54
C TRP A 514 31.08 6.67 -16.72
N HIS A 515 31.76 5.54 -16.50
CA HIS A 515 32.33 4.71 -17.58
C HIS A 515 32.29 3.19 -17.34
N ASP A 516 31.51 2.71 -16.36
CA ASP A 516 31.44 1.28 -16.03
C ASP A 516 30.67 0.48 -17.10
N ARG A 517 31.18 -0.71 -17.44
CA ARG A 517 30.51 -1.74 -18.27
C ARG A 517 30.15 -2.97 -17.45
N ALA A 518 29.23 -3.80 -17.95
CA ALA A 518 28.75 -4.97 -17.23
C ALA A 518 29.84 -6.04 -16.97
N CYS A 519 30.88 -6.11 -17.81
CA CYS A 519 32.04 -6.99 -17.67
C CYS A 519 33.09 -6.50 -16.66
N ASP A 520 33.08 -5.23 -16.25
CA ASP A 520 34.12 -4.66 -15.41
C ASP A 520 34.05 -5.20 -13.97
N PRO A 521 35.20 -5.38 -13.28
CA PRO A 521 35.25 -5.96 -11.94
C PRO A 521 34.71 -4.97 -10.89
N GLY A 522 33.72 -5.41 -10.13
CA GLY A 522 33.22 -4.68 -8.97
C GLY A 522 34.08 -4.83 -7.72
N PRO A 523 33.74 -4.13 -6.61
CA PRO A 523 34.55 -4.12 -5.37
C PRO A 523 34.76 -5.47 -4.68
N ASN A 524 34.01 -6.51 -5.09
CA ASN A 524 34.13 -7.88 -4.59
C ASN A 524 34.78 -8.84 -5.63
N GLY A 525 35.49 -8.30 -6.63
CA GLY A 525 36.13 -9.07 -7.71
C GLY A 525 35.18 -9.68 -8.75
N GLN A 526 33.87 -9.69 -8.49
CA GLN A 526 32.86 -10.16 -9.44
C GLN A 526 32.47 -9.06 -10.43
N GLN A 527 32.14 -9.45 -11.66
CA GLN A 527 31.64 -8.53 -12.69
C GLN A 527 30.43 -7.72 -12.20
N LEU A 528 30.41 -6.42 -12.54
CA LEU A 528 29.34 -5.50 -12.13
C LEU A 528 27.94 -5.93 -12.57
N ARG A 529 27.82 -6.46 -13.80
CA ARG A 529 26.56 -6.67 -14.54
C ARG A 529 25.79 -5.35 -14.80
N THR A 530 24.93 -5.32 -15.82
CA THR A 530 24.19 -4.12 -16.26
C THR A 530 23.63 -3.29 -15.10
N TYR A 531 22.92 -3.93 -14.16
CA TYR A 531 22.27 -3.30 -13.01
C TYR A 531 23.18 -2.45 -12.09
N ARG A 532 24.51 -2.62 -12.15
CA ARG A 532 25.49 -1.83 -11.39
C ARG A 532 26.30 -0.85 -12.25
N THR A 533 26.10 -0.78 -13.57
CA THR A 533 26.88 0.11 -14.46
C THR A 533 26.46 1.58 -14.40
N ALA A 534 25.19 1.85 -14.07
CA ALA A 534 24.56 3.17 -14.11
C ALA A 534 25.39 4.29 -13.42
N SER A 535 25.78 5.31 -14.20
CA SER A 535 26.45 6.52 -13.72
C SER A 535 25.65 7.21 -12.61
N VAL A 536 24.32 7.28 -12.77
CA VAL A 536 23.41 7.71 -11.71
C VAL A 536 22.33 6.65 -11.47
N THR A 537 22.18 6.22 -10.22
CA THR A 537 21.15 5.27 -9.79
C THR A 537 20.20 5.91 -8.79
N VAL A 538 18.89 5.87 -9.07
CA VAL A 538 17.84 6.43 -8.23
C VAL A 538 16.88 5.34 -7.78
N PHE A 539 16.82 5.12 -6.46
CA PHE A 539 15.84 4.25 -5.80
C PHE A 539 14.78 5.07 -5.02
N ALA A 540 14.79 6.39 -5.14
CA ALA A 540 13.96 7.29 -4.34
C ALA A 540 12.65 7.67 -5.03
N ASN A 541 11.53 7.50 -4.32
CA ASN A 541 10.22 7.93 -4.80
C ASN A 541 10.12 9.46 -4.90
N TYR A 542 9.28 9.95 -5.81
CA TYR A 542 9.10 11.37 -6.11
C TYR A 542 10.40 12.09 -6.51
N PHE A 543 11.35 11.37 -7.10
CA PHE A 543 12.54 11.99 -7.69
C PHE A 543 12.15 12.91 -8.85
N SER A 544 12.93 13.95 -9.11
CA SER A 544 12.80 14.75 -10.31
C SER A 544 14.16 15.12 -10.89
N ALA A 545 14.26 15.24 -12.21
CA ALA A 545 15.40 15.86 -12.87
C ALA A 545 14.96 16.87 -13.92
N ARG A 546 15.67 18.00 -14.00
CA ARG A 546 15.35 19.11 -14.90
C ARG A 546 16.63 19.70 -15.49
N ASN A 547 16.65 19.89 -16.81
CA ASN A 547 17.71 20.60 -17.55
C ASN A 547 19.14 20.12 -17.18
N ILE A 548 19.30 18.80 -17.03
CA ILE A 548 20.54 18.13 -16.61
C ILE A 548 20.67 16.82 -17.39
N SER A 549 21.91 16.42 -17.67
CA SER A 549 22.23 15.22 -18.44
C SER A 549 22.98 14.17 -17.65
N PHE A 550 22.75 12.92 -18.05
CA PHE A 550 23.35 11.73 -17.47
C PHE A 550 24.00 10.92 -18.60
N LYS A 551 25.25 10.50 -18.40
CA LYS A 551 26.05 9.90 -19.47
C LYS A 551 26.87 8.71 -19.00
N ASN A 552 26.97 7.67 -19.82
CA ASN A 552 28.03 6.67 -19.72
C ASN A 552 28.97 6.85 -20.91
N THR A 553 30.28 6.91 -20.65
CA THR A 553 31.31 7.15 -21.68
C THR A 553 31.93 5.88 -22.23
N ALA A 554 31.47 4.70 -21.80
CA ALA A 554 31.83 3.43 -22.42
C ALA A 554 31.49 3.46 -23.93
N PRO A 555 32.40 2.98 -24.81
CA PRO A 555 32.18 3.01 -26.25
C PRO A 555 31.10 1.98 -26.66
N ALA A 556 30.47 2.21 -27.80
CA ALA A 556 29.49 1.28 -28.34
C ALA A 556 30.09 -0.12 -28.60
N PRO A 557 29.38 -1.21 -28.27
CA PRO A 557 29.87 -2.56 -28.50
C PRO A 557 30.00 -2.87 -29.99
N LEU A 558 31.05 -3.61 -30.34
CA LEU A 558 31.14 -4.27 -31.65
C LEU A 558 30.25 -5.54 -31.64
N PRO A 559 29.75 -5.99 -32.80
CA PRO A 559 28.95 -7.22 -32.89
C PRO A 559 29.68 -8.42 -32.27
N GLY A 560 28.97 -9.19 -31.44
CA GLY A 560 29.49 -10.37 -30.74
C GLY A 560 30.20 -10.09 -29.40
N MET A 561 30.42 -8.83 -29.01
CA MET A 561 31.01 -8.50 -27.71
C MET A 561 30.03 -8.78 -26.55
N GLN A 562 30.46 -9.56 -25.55
CA GLN A 562 29.66 -9.90 -24.38
C GLN A 562 30.06 -9.05 -23.16
N GLY A 563 29.06 -8.54 -22.41
CA GLY A 563 29.28 -7.78 -21.17
C GLY A 563 29.54 -6.27 -21.37
N TRP A 564 29.27 -5.71 -22.55
CA TRP A 564 29.52 -4.30 -22.87
C TRP A 564 28.31 -3.37 -22.64
N GLN A 565 27.25 -3.89 -22.00
CA GLN A 565 26.14 -3.09 -21.49
C GLN A 565 26.64 -2.00 -20.54
N ALA A 566 26.19 -0.75 -20.70
CA ALA A 566 26.75 0.40 -19.99
C ALA A 566 25.71 1.51 -19.77
N ALA A 567 24.94 1.40 -18.68
CA ALA A 567 23.87 2.35 -18.38
C ALA A 567 24.41 3.73 -17.97
N ALA A 568 23.72 4.77 -18.42
CA ALA A 568 23.91 6.15 -17.98
C ALA A 568 23.04 6.47 -16.76
N PHE A 569 21.81 5.93 -16.74
CA PHE A 569 20.84 6.20 -15.68
C PHE A 569 20.03 4.96 -15.33
N ARG A 570 19.73 4.77 -14.03
CA ARG A 570 18.79 3.76 -13.52
C ARG A 570 17.74 4.40 -12.62
N ILE A 571 16.47 4.14 -12.88
CA ILE A 571 15.35 4.61 -12.06
C ILE A 571 14.46 3.46 -11.59
N SER A 572 14.32 3.32 -10.27
CA SER A 572 13.53 2.30 -9.57
C SER A 572 12.55 2.92 -8.54
N GLY A 573 12.46 4.25 -8.51
CA GLY A 573 11.73 5.03 -7.51
C GLY A 573 10.44 5.63 -8.05
N ASP A 574 9.30 5.24 -7.47
CA ASP A 574 7.96 5.54 -7.99
C ASP A 574 7.62 7.04 -8.03
N LYS A 575 6.84 7.46 -9.04
CA LYS A 575 6.42 8.84 -9.33
C LYS A 575 7.57 9.80 -9.69
N ALA A 576 8.55 9.33 -10.45
CA ALA A 576 9.65 10.18 -10.92
C ALA A 576 9.27 11.04 -12.14
N TYR A 577 9.82 12.25 -12.23
CA TYR A 577 9.54 13.24 -13.29
C TYR A 577 10.81 13.82 -13.92
N PHE A 578 10.95 13.73 -15.24
CA PHE A 578 12.11 14.21 -16.00
C PHE A 578 11.68 15.26 -17.02
N SER A 579 12.42 16.36 -17.14
CA SER A 579 12.05 17.49 -18.01
C SER A 579 13.29 18.14 -18.64
N GLY A 580 13.41 18.13 -19.97
CA GLY A 580 14.58 18.74 -20.62
C GLY A 580 15.91 18.04 -20.30
N CYS A 581 15.86 16.78 -19.85
CA CYS A 581 17.06 16.00 -19.52
C CYS A 581 17.67 15.30 -20.74
N GLY A 582 18.99 15.13 -20.73
CA GLY A 582 19.72 14.30 -21.68
C GLY A 582 20.14 12.96 -21.07
N PHE A 583 20.05 11.88 -21.85
CA PHE A 583 20.53 10.55 -21.47
C PHE A 583 21.40 10.02 -22.61
N TYR A 584 22.70 9.83 -22.35
CA TYR A 584 23.69 9.53 -23.38
C TYR A 584 24.45 8.24 -23.06
N GLY A 585 24.42 7.28 -23.97
CA GLY A 585 25.22 6.07 -23.89
C GLY A 585 25.23 5.34 -25.21
N ALA A 586 25.39 4.01 -25.16
CA ALA A 586 25.27 3.13 -26.32
C ALA A 586 24.27 2.01 -25.99
N GLN A 587 24.77 0.84 -25.56
CA GLN A 587 23.91 -0.26 -25.13
C GLN A 587 23.42 -0.08 -23.69
N ASP A 588 22.14 -0.39 -23.44
CA ASP A 588 21.49 -0.38 -22.11
C ASP A 588 21.49 1.02 -21.44
N THR A 589 21.36 2.12 -22.21
CA THR A 589 21.58 3.50 -21.72
C THR A 589 20.66 3.94 -20.57
N LEU A 590 19.34 3.76 -20.68
CA LEU A 590 18.35 4.12 -19.67
C LEU A 590 17.67 2.86 -19.12
N LEU A 591 18.07 2.46 -17.91
CA LEU A 591 17.43 1.40 -17.15
C LEU A 591 16.21 1.93 -16.40
N ASP A 592 15.07 1.85 -17.07
CA ASP A 592 13.74 2.18 -16.54
C ASP A 592 13.15 0.97 -15.80
N ASP A 593 13.79 0.69 -14.66
CA ASP A 593 13.76 -0.55 -13.87
C ASP A 593 12.36 -0.90 -13.37
N ALA A 594 11.78 -0.04 -12.52
CA ALA A 594 10.48 -0.25 -11.89
C ALA A 594 9.90 1.08 -11.35
N GLY A 595 8.57 1.19 -11.28
CA GLY A 595 7.85 2.38 -10.80
C GLY A 595 7.03 3.08 -11.89
N ARG A 596 6.45 4.24 -11.57
CA ARG A 596 5.71 5.09 -12.53
C ARG A 596 6.51 6.35 -12.86
N HIS A 597 6.90 6.54 -14.11
CA HIS A 597 7.76 7.67 -14.50
C HIS A 597 7.17 8.48 -15.66
N TYR A 598 7.53 9.75 -15.73
CA TYR A 598 7.10 10.67 -16.79
C TYR A 598 8.30 11.49 -17.27
N PHE A 599 8.68 11.26 -18.52
CA PHE A 599 9.76 11.98 -19.21
C PHE A 599 9.14 12.96 -20.19
N LYS A 600 9.51 14.24 -20.11
CA LYS A 600 9.01 15.31 -20.98
C LYS A 600 10.16 16.04 -21.67
N GLN A 601 10.10 16.17 -23.00
CA GLN A 601 11.09 16.95 -23.77
C GLN A 601 12.54 16.50 -23.47
N CYS A 602 12.73 15.20 -23.21
CA CYS A 602 14.04 14.61 -22.96
C CYS A 602 14.69 14.16 -24.27
N TYR A 603 16.02 14.20 -24.31
CA TYR A 603 16.82 13.60 -25.36
C TYR A 603 17.42 12.30 -24.84
N ILE A 604 17.21 11.18 -25.54
CA ILE A 604 17.67 9.85 -25.14
C ILE A 604 18.42 9.23 -26.32
N GLN A 605 19.70 8.90 -26.11
CA GLN A 605 20.60 8.44 -27.15
C GLN A 605 21.25 7.10 -26.80
N GLY A 606 21.25 6.17 -27.74
CA GLY A 606 21.99 4.91 -27.64
C GLY A 606 21.92 4.07 -28.91
N SER A 607 22.27 2.79 -28.81
CA SER A 607 22.30 1.86 -29.94
C SER A 607 21.39 0.65 -29.71
N ILE A 608 21.64 -0.14 -28.65
CA ILE A 608 20.93 -1.40 -28.38
C ILE A 608 20.22 -1.29 -27.03
N ASP A 609 18.91 -1.59 -27.04
CA ASP A 609 18.00 -1.58 -25.89
C ASP A 609 18.15 -0.32 -25.02
N PHE A 610 18.30 0.83 -25.67
CA PHE A 610 18.75 2.05 -24.98
C PHE A 610 17.70 2.64 -24.02
N ILE A 611 16.46 2.13 -24.06
CA ILE A 611 15.45 2.22 -23.00
C ILE A 611 14.99 0.80 -22.64
N PHE A 612 15.19 0.35 -21.40
CA PHE A 612 14.86 -1.03 -21.03
C PHE A 612 14.47 -1.18 -19.56
N GLY A 613 13.68 -2.22 -19.26
CA GLY A 613 13.23 -2.53 -17.89
C GLY A 613 11.74 -2.88 -17.81
N ASN A 614 11.16 -2.74 -16.61
CA ASN A 614 9.77 -3.13 -16.31
C ASN A 614 8.99 -2.00 -15.60
N ALA A 615 9.36 -0.73 -15.81
CA ALA A 615 8.58 0.41 -15.32
C ALA A 615 7.27 0.62 -16.09
N ARG A 616 6.46 1.58 -15.60
CA ARG A 616 5.24 2.11 -16.21
C ARG A 616 5.45 3.57 -16.59
N SER A 617 5.92 3.82 -17.81
CA SER A 617 6.51 5.12 -18.16
C SER A 617 5.89 5.74 -19.40
N MET A 618 5.67 7.05 -19.32
CA MET A 618 5.34 7.89 -20.48
C MET A 618 6.55 8.74 -20.86
N TYR A 619 6.91 8.68 -22.14
CA TYR A 619 7.87 9.57 -22.78
C TYR A 619 7.05 10.50 -23.68
N LYS A 620 7.04 11.81 -23.42
CA LYS A 620 6.23 12.78 -24.16
C LYS A 620 7.08 13.91 -24.73
N GLU A 621 6.89 14.21 -26.02
CA GLU A 621 7.67 15.25 -26.72
C GLU A 621 9.20 14.98 -26.67
N CYS A 622 9.62 13.73 -26.50
CA CYS A 622 11.02 13.34 -26.38
C CYS A 622 11.66 13.06 -27.75
N GLU A 623 12.98 13.26 -27.82
CA GLU A 623 13.80 12.88 -28.97
C GLU A 623 14.58 11.60 -28.64
N LEU A 624 14.44 10.60 -29.49
CA LEU A 624 15.06 9.28 -29.36
C LEU A 624 16.06 9.14 -30.51
N HIS A 625 17.36 9.18 -30.19
CA HIS A 625 18.43 9.32 -31.17
C HIS A 625 19.31 8.07 -31.23
N SER A 626 19.21 7.33 -32.34
CA SER A 626 20.02 6.15 -32.59
C SER A 626 21.45 6.53 -33.00
N ILE A 627 22.43 5.93 -32.33
CA ILE A 627 23.83 5.90 -32.79
C ILE A 627 24.23 4.49 -33.26
N ALA A 628 23.25 3.69 -33.69
CA ALA A 628 23.51 2.37 -34.27
C ALA A 628 24.22 2.48 -35.63
N THR A 629 25.10 1.53 -35.93
CA THR A 629 25.84 1.46 -37.20
C THR A 629 25.49 0.23 -38.04
N ARG A 630 24.97 -0.84 -37.42
CA ARG A 630 24.62 -2.11 -38.08
C ARG A 630 23.30 -2.73 -37.63
N PHE A 631 22.93 -2.50 -36.38
CA PHE A 631 21.71 -2.99 -35.73
C PHE A 631 21.50 -2.10 -34.50
N GLY A 632 20.26 -1.75 -34.20
CA GLY A 632 19.90 -1.09 -32.95
C GLY A 632 18.48 -1.44 -32.49
N SER A 633 18.18 -1.10 -31.24
CA SER A 633 16.83 -1.23 -30.66
C SER A 633 16.53 -0.09 -29.68
N ILE A 634 15.36 0.55 -29.84
CA ILE A 634 14.94 1.67 -28.97
C ILE A 634 14.55 1.15 -27.58
N ALA A 635 13.63 0.18 -27.54
CA ALA A 635 12.91 -0.18 -26.32
C ALA A 635 12.88 -1.70 -26.08
N ALA A 636 13.29 -2.17 -24.90
CA ALA A 636 13.16 -3.57 -24.47
C ALA A 636 12.36 -3.68 -23.18
N HIS A 637 11.11 -4.14 -23.26
CA HIS A 637 10.20 -4.17 -22.11
C HIS A 637 10.11 -5.57 -21.49
N TYR A 638 10.40 -5.68 -20.20
CA TYR A 638 10.54 -6.93 -19.46
C TYR A 638 9.35 -7.22 -18.53
N ARG A 639 8.14 -7.21 -19.08
CA ARG A 639 6.90 -7.61 -18.38
C ARG A 639 6.63 -9.10 -18.61
N ASN A 640 6.45 -9.86 -17.53
CA ASN A 640 6.34 -11.32 -17.55
C ASN A 640 5.01 -11.87 -17.00
N SER A 641 4.13 -11.01 -16.50
CA SER A 641 2.81 -11.38 -15.99
C SER A 641 1.72 -10.45 -16.52
N PRO A 642 0.51 -10.95 -16.82
CA PRO A 642 -0.61 -10.11 -17.23
C PRO A 642 -1.05 -9.16 -16.11
N TYR A 643 -0.82 -9.54 -14.85
CA TYR A 643 -1.20 -8.76 -13.66
C TYR A 643 -0.26 -7.57 -13.39
N GLU A 644 0.94 -7.56 -13.98
CA GLU A 644 1.83 -6.40 -13.91
C GLU A 644 1.23 -5.25 -14.73
N ASN A 645 0.98 -4.09 -14.10
CA ASN A 645 0.52 -2.91 -14.81
C ASN A 645 1.68 -2.02 -15.28
N THR A 646 2.63 -2.62 -15.99
CA THR A 646 3.87 -2.00 -16.47
C THR A 646 3.86 -1.87 -18.00
N GLY A 647 4.65 -0.97 -18.57
CA GLY A 647 4.64 -0.67 -20.00
C GLY A 647 5.28 0.67 -20.34
N PHE A 648 5.86 0.77 -21.53
CA PHE A 648 6.37 2.02 -22.09
C PHE A 648 5.39 2.59 -23.12
N ALA A 649 5.15 3.91 -23.09
CA ALA A 649 4.51 4.59 -24.20
C ALA A 649 5.19 5.91 -24.58
N PHE A 650 5.26 6.14 -25.89
CA PHE A 650 5.97 7.24 -26.52
C PHE A 650 4.98 8.12 -27.28
N VAL A 651 4.75 9.35 -26.80
CA VAL A 651 3.65 10.21 -27.22
C VAL A 651 4.20 11.52 -27.80
N LYS A 652 3.95 11.78 -29.09
CA LYS A 652 4.52 12.94 -29.82
C LYS A 652 6.06 12.99 -29.77
N CYS A 653 6.73 11.84 -29.81
CA CYS A 653 8.20 11.78 -29.85
C CYS A 653 8.75 11.97 -31.27
N ARG A 654 10.07 12.17 -31.41
CA ARG A 654 10.80 12.12 -32.68
C ARG A 654 11.90 11.07 -32.59
N VAL A 655 11.86 10.05 -33.45
CA VAL A 655 12.93 9.05 -33.62
C VAL A 655 13.82 9.49 -34.77
N THR A 656 15.13 9.54 -34.54
CA THR A 656 16.15 10.01 -35.50
C THR A 656 17.48 9.25 -35.31
N GLY A 657 18.49 9.54 -36.14
CA GLY A 657 19.86 9.10 -35.93
C GLY A 657 20.40 8.25 -37.07
N THR A 658 21.08 7.14 -36.76
CA THR A 658 21.71 6.26 -37.75
C THR A 658 21.40 4.79 -37.54
N GLY A 659 21.56 4.01 -38.62
CA GLY A 659 21.54 2.54 -38.63
C GLY A 659 20.14 1.92 -38.56
N PRO A 660 19.97 0.67 -39.03
CA PRO A 660 18.68 -0.02 -39.02
C PRO A 660 18.27 -0.33 -37.57
N LEU A 661 17.11 0.22 -37.20
CA LEU A 661 16.64 0.35 -35.83
C LEU A 661 15.31 -0.37 -35.61
N TYR A 662 15.27 -1.30 -34.66
CA TYR A 662 14.03 -1.90 -34.17
C TYR A 662 13.39 -0.98 -33.13
N ILE A 663 12.11 -0.64 -33.33
CA ILE A 663 11.39 0.28 -32.45
C ILE A 663 10.96 -0.39 -31.13
N GLY A 664 10.99 -1.72 -31.05
CA GLY A 664 10.91 -2.44 -29.77
C GLY A 664 11.24 -3.93 -29.84
N ARG A 665 11.62 -4.50 -28.70
CA ARG A 665 11.93 -5.93 -28.51
C ARG A 665 11.12 -6.54 -27.35
N ALA A 666 10.57 -7.73 -27.58
CA ALA A 666 9.74 -8.45 -26.62
C ALA A 666 10.58 -9.28 -25.61
N MET A 667 11.30 -8.58 -24.72
CA MET A 667 12.17 -9.20 -23.72
C MET A 667 11.36 -9.99 -22.67
N GLY A 668 10.18 -9.51 -22.27
CA GLY A 668 9.25 -10.21 -21.38
C GLY A 668 8.04 -10.81 -22.12
N ARG A 669 7.47 -11.90 -21.58
CA ARG A 669 6.36 -12.65 -22.20
C ARG A 669 5.06 -11.86 -22.41
N TYR A 670 4.91 -10.73 -21.73
CA TYR A 670 3.76 -9.81 -21.81
C TYR A 670 4.21 -8.36 -22.06
N ALA A 671 5.36 -8.18 -22.72
CA ALA A 671 5.97 -6.89 -23.06
C ALA A 671 4.96 -5.89 -23.65
N ARG A 672 5.05 -4.62 -23.25
CA ARG A 672 4.09 -3.59 -23.61
C ARG A 672 4.78 -2.29 -24.03
N ILE A 673 4.77 -2.00 -25.34
CA ILE A 673 5.45 -0.86 -25.97
C ILE A 673 4.48 -0.24 -26.98
N VAL A 674 4.11 1.04 -26.78
CA VAL A 674 3.15 1.75 -27.64
C VAL A 674 3.73 3.09 -28.12
N TYR A 675 3.72 3.32 -29.43
CA TYR A 675 4.05 4.63 -30.01
C TYR A 675 2.78 5.33 -30.49
N SER A 676 2.62 6.61 -30.19
CA SER A 676 1.44 7.40 -30.58
C SER A 676 1.83 8.80 -31.02
N PHE A 677 1.39 9.23 -32.21
CA PHE A 677 1.75 10.52 -32.81
C PHE A 677 3.27 10.76 -32.93
N THR A 678 4.07 9.68 -32.95
CA THR A 678 5.53 9.76 -33.00
C THR A 678 6.01 9.83 -34.44
N TYR A 679 6.98 10.70 -34.72
CA TYR A 679 7.65 10.77 -36.01
C TYR A 679 8.83 9.79 -36.05
N PHE A 680 8.98 9.05 -37.15
CA PHE A 680 10.10 8.15 -37.43
C PHE A 680 10.86 8.58 -38.69
N ASP A 681 12.12 8.93 -38.51
CA ASP A 681 13.07 9.16 -39.59
C ASP A 681 13.41 7.85 -40.35
N ASP A 682 14.16 7.94 -41.45
CA ASP A 682 14.46 6.78 -42.32
C ASP A 682 15.59 5.89 -41.76
N VAL A 683 15.37 5.42 -40.53
CA VAL A 683 16.28 4.57 -39.74
C VAL A 683 15.64 3.25 -39.33
N VAL A 684 14.33 3.09 -39.52
CA VAL A 684 13.57 1.94 -39.01
C VAL A 684 13.89 0.68 -39.84
N ALA A 685 14.25 -0.42 -39.16
CA ALA A 685 14.50 -1.70 -39.81
C ALA A 685 13.19 -2.30 -40.37
N HIS A 686 13.25 -2.96 -41.53
CA HIS A 686 12.08 -3.60 -42.16
C HIS A 686 11.41 -4.61 -41.21
N GLY A 687 10.11 -4.43 -40.95
CA GLY A 687 9.33 -5.20 -39.97
C GLY A 687 9.26 -4.53 -38.60
N GLY A 688 10.12 -3.55 -38.29
CA GLY A 688 10.04 -2.65 -37.14
C GLY A 688 10.34 -3.25 -35.77
N TRP A 689 10.09 -4.53 -35.55
CA TRP A 689 10.08 -5.19 -34.25
C TRP A 689 10.84 -6.51 -34.29
N GLU A 690 11.50 -6.87 -33.18
CA GLU A 690 12.22 -8.16 -33.05
C GLU A 690 11.64 -9.00 -31.91
N ASP A 691 11.31 -10.27 -32.20
CA ASP A 691 10.99 -11.27 -31.19
C ASP A 691 12.31 -11.91 -30.70
N TRP A 692 12.56 -11.81 -29.40
CA TRP A 692 13.88 -12.01 -28.80
C TRP A 692 14.37 -13.48 -28.86
N ASP A 693 13.48 -14.48 -28.87
CA ASP A 693 13.87 -15.90 -28.95
C ASP A 693 13.05 -16.70 -29.99
N ASN A 694 13.55 -16.80 -31.22
CA ASN A 694 13.05 -17.77 -32.21
C ASN A 694 13.40 -19.25 -31.88
N ILE A 695 14.07 -19.52 -30.76
CA ILE A 695 14.71 -20.83 -30.48
C ILE A 695 13.87 -21.73 -29.54
N ASN A 696 13.00 -21.18 -28.69
CA ASN A 696 12.23 -21.95 -27.68
C ASN A 696 10.83 -21.37 -27.39
N ARG A 697 10.16 -20.76 -28.38
CA ARG A 697 8.81 -20.17 -28.21
C ARG A 697 7.78 -20.93 -29.03
N ASP A 698 6.87 -21.64 -28.36
CA ASP A 698 5.64 -22.15 -28.99
C ASP A 698 4.84 -21.00 -29.63
N ASN A 699 4.14 -21.30 -30.74
CA ASN A 699 3.35 -20.38 -31.57
C ASN A 699 2.15 -19.68 -30.87
N ASN A 700 2.10 -19.66 -29.53
CA ASN A 700 1.08 -19.00 -28.72
C ASN A 700 1.55 -17.70 -28.04
N ASN A 701 2.86 -17.45 -27.85
CA ASN A 701 3.33 -16.28 -27.08
C ASN A 701 3.13 -14.93 -27.78
N SER A 702 3.11 -14.90 -29.12
CA SER A 702 2.82 -13.67 -29.90
C SER A 702 1.41 -13.09 -29.66
N LYS A 703 0.52 -13.81 -28.97
CA LYS A 703 -0.81 -13.35 -28.54
C LYS A 703 -0.78 -12.49 -27.26
N ASN A 704 0.30 -12.53 -26.49
CA ASN A 704 0.37 -12.00 -25.12
C ASN A 704 1.09 -10.64 -24.98
N VAL A 705 1.90 -10.27 -25.98
CA VAL A 705 2.58 -8.97 -26.05
C VAL A 705 1.66 -7.90 -26.63
N LEU A 706 1.85 -6.64 -26.21
CA LEU A 706 1.15 -5.50 -26.79
C LEU A 706 2.18 -4.52 -27.36
N LEU A 707 2.45 -4.70 -28.65
CA LEU A 707 3.37 -3.89 -29.45
C LEU A 707 2.56 -3.22 -30.56
N GLY A 708 2.67 -1.90 -30.69
CA GLY A 708 1.90 -1.20 -31.70
C GLY A 708 2.15 0.29 -31.83
N VAL A 709 1.56 0.84 -32.88
CA VAL A 709 1.68 2.25 -33.29
C VAL A 709 0.31 2.87 -33.52
N TYR A 710 0.19 4.18 -33.31
CA TYR A 710 -1.04 4.93 -33.53
C TYR A 710 -0.76 6.30 -34.14
N LYS A 711 -1.25 6.55 -35.37
CA LYS A 711 -1.11 7.83 -36.09
C LYS A 711 0.33 8.39 -36.07
N CYS A 712 1.30 7.50 -36.25
CA CYS A 712 2.72 7.86 -36.38
C CYS A 712 3.00 8.40 -37.80
N SER A 713 4.10 9.12 -37.99
CA SER A 713 4.43 9.79 -39.26
C SER A 713 5.93 9.73 -39.58
N GLY A 714 6.32 10.16 -40.79
CA GLY A 714 7.71 10.12 -41.26
C GLY A 714 8.06 8.84 -42.06
N PRO A 715 9.16 8.86 -42.82
CA PRO A 715 9.50 7.81 -43.80
C PRO A 715 9.64 6.42 -43.16
N GLY A 716 10.22 6.33 -41.97
CA GLY A 716 10.44 5.08 -41.25
C GLY A 716 9.16 4.34 -40.84
N VAL A 717 7.98 4.98 -40.88
CA VAL A 717 6.68 4.31 -40.63
C VAL A 717 6.38 3.28 -41.72
N THR A 718 6.86 3.47 -42.94
CA THR A 718 6.71 2.51 -44.05
C THR A 718 7.21 1.12 -43.67
N ALA A 719 8.34 1.05 -42.94
CA ALA A 719 8.95 -0.18 -42.47
C ALA A 719 8.22 -0.87 -41.30
N LEU A 720 7.18 -0.23 -40.73
CA LEU A 720 6.36 -0.76 -39.63
C LEU A 720 5.09 -1.47 -40.12
N HIS A 721 4.66 -1.23 -41.36
CA HIS A 721 3.48 -1.87 -41.94
C HIS A 721 3.78 -3.30 -42.42
N GLY A 722 2.78 -4.18 -42.32
CA GLY A 722 2.86 -5.59 -42.79
C GLY A 722 3.26 -6.62 -41.72
N THR A 723 3.77 -6.20 -40.56
CA THR A 723 4.23 -7.09 -39.49
C THR A 723 3.05 -7.68 -38.70
N SER A 724 2.66 -8.92 -38.98
CA SER A 724 1.40 -9.55 -38.51
C SER A 724 1.15 -9.59 -36.99
N TRP A 725 2.17 -9.39 -36.17
CA TRP A 725 2.13 -9.46 -34.70
C TRP A 725 2.28 -8.09 -34.02
N ALA A 726 2.67 -7.03 -34.73
CA ALA A 726 2.73 -5.67 -34.21
C ALA A 726 1.66 -4.82 -34.91
N ARG A 727 0.76 -4.22 -34.13
CA ARG A 727 -0.50 -3.67 -34.69
C ARG A 727 -0.47 -2.17 -34.83
N GLU A 728 -1.02 -1.66 -35.93
CA GLU A 728 -1.63 -0.34 -35.89
C GLU A 728 -2.86 -0.41 -34.97
N LEU A 729 -2.94 0.51 -34.01
CA LEU A 729 -3.91 0.47 -32.92
C LEU A 729 -5.16 1.30 -33.26
N ASP A 730 -6.31 0.85 -32.75
CA ASP A 730 -7.51 1.68 -32.70
C ASP A 730 -7.39 2.80 -31.64
N PHE A 731 -8.31 3.77 -31.70
CA PHE A 731 -8.34 4.88 -30.74
C PHE A 731 -8.49 4.38 -29.31
N ASP A 732 -9.39 3.44 -29.04
CA ASP A 732 -9.68 2.96 -27.68
C ASP A 732 -8.49 2.23 -27.04
N THR A 733 -7.72 1.49 -27.84
CA THR A 733 -6.48 0.87 -27.40
C THR A 733 -5.41 1.90 -27.18
N ALA A 734 -5.18 2.82 -28.12
CA ALA A 734 -4.17 3.87 -27.99
C ALA A 734 -4.48 4.87 -26.86
N HIS A 735 -5.74 5.23 -26.64
CA HIS A 735 -6.20 6.20 -25.64
C HIS A 735 -5.75 5.84 -24.22
N ARG A 736 -5.76 4.53 -23.89
CA ARG A 736 -5.25 4.00 -22.61
C ARG A 736 -3.78 4.34 -22.34
N PHE A 737 -3.02 4.72 -23.37
CA PHE A 737 -1.62 5.14 -23.35
C PHE A 737 -1.40 6.64 -23.65
N LEU A 738 -2.45 7.38 -23.98
CA LEU A 738 -2.39 8.85 -24.17
C LEU A 738 -2.68 9.62 -22.87
N VAL A 739 -3.51 9.07 -21.99
CA VAL A 739 -3.88 9.71 -20.71
C VAL A 739 -2.79 9.54 -19.66
N LYS A 740 -2.47 10.61 -18.90
CA LYS A 740 -1.46 10.62 -17.81
C LYS A 740 -1.63 9.47 -16.80
N SER A 741 -2.85 8.98 -16.62
CA SER A 741 -3.21 7.87 -15.72
C SER A 741 -3.45 6.56 -16.49
N PHE A 742 -2.39 5.95 -17.07
CA PHE A 742 -2.49 4.70 -17.84
C PHE A 742 -3.51 3.68 -17.29
N LYS A 743 -4.56 3.45 -18.09
CA LYS A 743 -5.47 2.29 -18.09
C LYS A 743 -4.75 0.94 -18.08
N PRO A 744 -4.83 0.01 -17.09
CA PRO A 744 -4.65 -1.40 -17.45
C PRO A 744 -5.77 -1.82 -18.42
N PRO A 745 -5.49 -2.63 -19.47
CA PRO A 745 -6.55 -3.30 -20.21
C PRO A 745 -7.27 -4.31 -19.31
N THR A 746 -8.59 -4.21 -19.23
CA THR A 746 -9.43 -5.36 -18.83
C THR A 746 -9.42 -6.39 -19.97
N THR A 747 -9.32 -7.67 -19.63
CA THR A 747 -9.15 -8.75 -20.60
C THR A 747 -10.47 -9.16 -21.25
N ALA A 748 -10.63 -8.77 -22.51
CA ALA A 748 -11.43 -9.38 -23.58
C ALA A 748 -12.81 -10.02 -23.28
N ALA A 749 -13.83 -9.43 -23.90
CA ALA A 749 -14.98 -10.09 -24.55
C ALA A 749 -16.05 -10.80 -23.70
N ALA A 750 -17.05 -10.03 -23.24
CA ALA A 750 -18.45 -10.47 -23.15
C ALA A 750 -19.39 -9.29 -23.49
N ASN A 751 -20.25 -9.47 -24.50
CA ASN A 751 -21.02 -8.40 -25.17
C ASN A 751 -22.20 -7.84 -24.34
N LYS A 752 -22.48 -6.53 -24.46
CA LYS A 752 -23.69 -5.94 -25.11
C LYS A 752 -23.87 -4.44 -24.83
N ALA A 753 -24.13 -3.64 -25.88
CA ALA A 753 -24.87 -2.35 -25.90
C ALA A 753 -24.33 -1.17 -25.05
N LEU A 754 -24.51 0.13 -25.38
CA LEU A 754 -25.13 0.82 -26.52
C LEU A 754 -24.33 2.15 -26.81
N PRO A 755 -24.78 3.18 -27.57
CA PRO A 755 -23.98 3.80 -28.62
C PRO A 755 -23.14 5.03 -28.21
N ALA A 756 -22.42 5.59 -29.19
CA ALA A 756 -21.52 6.74 -29.06
C ALA A 756 -22.21 8.10 -28.87
N GLY A 757 -21.47 9.06 -28.31
CA GLY A 757 -21.80 10.48 -28.30
C GLY A 757 -20.75 11.31 -27.52
N LEU A 758 -20.19 12.33 -28.19
CA LEU A 758 -19.21 13.34 -27.71
C LEU A 758 -17.84 12.80 -27.27
#